data_AF-A0A445GBV8-F1
#
_entry.id   AF-A0A445GBV8-F1
#
_cell.length_a   1.000
_cell.length_b   1.000
_cell.length_c   1.000
_cell.angle_alpha   90.00
_cell.angle_beta   90.00
_cell.angle_gamma   90.00
#
_symmetry.space_group_name_H-M   'P 1'
#
loop_
_entity.id
_entity.type
_entity.pdbx_description
1 polymer ?
#
loop_
_entity_poly.entity_id
_entity_poly.type
_entity_poly.pdbx_seq_one_letter_code
_entity_poly.pdbx_strand_id
1 'polypeptide(L)'
;MPDYFVRTLLTIIHAILPPKPMDSKKEKDSVNGKTTKFKALAIADDRDRAKELQKELESEAREKQKPEIEEDDDGYRDRDRRDRRRDRYEDDRRDYGRRGRDRDDEDDRRDYGRRGRDRDDEDDRRDYGRRGRDKYDRDRDRYERRRRDEHEEEHGRGRENGDRDGNRKGLQHGSGELELYAVYKGRISRVMETGCFVQLDDFRGKEGLVHVSQMATRRITNAKDVVKRDQEVYVKVISVSGQKLSLSMRDVDQHTGKDLLPLKKSSEDDALRMNPQDSKDGPVARTGLSGIRIVEEGDVGSSRRPLKRMSSPERWEAKQLIASGVLSVSEYPTYDDEGDGLLYQEEGAEEELEIELNEDEPAFLQGQSRYSMDMSPVKIFKNPEGSLGRAAALQSALIKERREVREQQQRTMLDSIPKDLNRPWEDPMPESGERHLAQELRGVGLSAYDMPEWKKDAYGKTITFGQRSKLSIQEQRQSLPIYKLKKELIQAVHDNQVLVVIGETGSGKTTQVTQYLAEAGYTTRGKIGCTQPRRVAAMSVAKRVAEEFGCRLGEEVGYAIRFEDCTGPDTVIKYMTDGMLLREILVDENLSQYSVIMLDEAHERTIHTDVLFGLLKQLVKRRPELRLIVTSATLDAEKFSGYFFNCNIFTIPGRTFPVEILYTKQPESDYLDAALITVLQIHLTEPEGDILLFLTGQEEIDFACQSLYERMKGLGKNVPELIILPVYSALPSEMQSRIFDPAPPGKRKVVVATNIAEASLTIDGIFYVIDPGFAKQNVYNPKQGLDSLVITPISQASAKQRAGRAGRTGPGKCYRLYTESAYRNEMSPTTIPEIQRINLGMTTLNMKAMGINDLLSFDFMDPPSPQALISAMEQLYSLGALDEEGLLTKLGRKMAEFPLDPPLSKMLLASVDLGCSDEILTIIAMIQTGNIFYRPREKQAQADQKRAKFFQPEGDHLTLLAVYEAWKAKNFSGPWCFENFVQSRSLRRAQDVRKQLLTIMDKYKLDVVSAGKNFTKVRKAITAGFFFHASRKDPQEGYRTLVENQPVYIHPSSALFQRQPDWVIYHELVMTTKEYMREVTVIDPKWLVELAPRYFKVADPTKMSKRKRQERIEPLYDRYHEPNSWRLSKRRA
;
A
#
# COMPACT_ATOMS: atom_id res chain seq x y z
N MET A 1 34.82 -30.65 -45.49
CA MET A 1 33.90 -29.53 -45.18
C MET A 1 34.42 -28.28 -45.87
N PRO A 2 33.62 -27.25 -46.16
CA PRO A 2 34.12 -25.97 -46.66
C PRO A 2 34.93 -25.24 -45.58
N ASP A 3 36.07 -24.63 -45.93
CA ASP A 3 36.93 -23.91 -44.98
C ASP A 3 36.23 -22.74 -44.28
N TYR A 4 35.22 -22.14 -44.93
CA TYR A 4 34.36 -21.14 -44.31
C TYR A 4 33.65 -21.66 -43.05
N PHE A 5 33.12 -22.90 -43.10
CA PHE A 5 32.46 -23.52 -41.95
C PHE A 5 33.46 -23.77 -40.81
N VAL A 6 34.67 -24.25 -41.13
CA VAL A 6 35.74 -24.48 -40.15
C VAL A 6 36.20 -23.17 -39.50
N ARG A 7 36.36 -22.09 -40.29
CA ARG A 7 36.71 -20.75 -39.78
C ARG A 7 35.62 -20.19 -38.87
N THR A 8 34.36 -20.18 -39.30
CA THR A 8 33.25 -19.68 -38.48
C THR A 8 33.12 -20.45 -37.18
N LEU A 9 33.26 -21.79 -37.22
CA LEU A 9 33.19 -22.64 -36.03
C LEU A 9 34.40 -22.44 -35.09
N LEU A 10 35.60 -22.18 -35.61
CA LEU A 10 36.76 -21.75 -34.80
C LEU A 10 36.56 -20.36 -34.17
N THR A 11 36.00 -19.39 -34.90
CA THR A 11 35.67 -18.06 -34.35
C THR A 11 34.64 -18.15 -33.23
N ILE A 12 33.62 -19.01 -33.39
CA ILE A 12 32.62 -19.30 -32.35
C ILE A 12 33.27 -19.95 -31.12
N ILE A 13 34.14 -20.94 -31.28
CA ILE A 13 34.89 -21.56 -30.16
C ILE A 13 35.75 -20.52 -29.42
N HIS A 14 36.41 -19.62 -30.14
CA HIS A 14 37.19 -18.53 -29.54
C HIS A 14 36.35 -17.45 -28.83
N ALA A 15 35.07 -17.31 -29.17
CA ALA A 15 34.15 -16.37 -28.51
C ALA A 15 33.42 -16.97 -27.28
N ILE A 16 33.34 -18.31 -27.20
CA ILE A 16 32.65 -19.03 -26.11
C ILE A 16 33.57 -19.32 -24.90
N LEU A 17 34.88 -19.41 -25.10
CA LEU A 17 35.83 -19.70 -24.03
C LEU A 17 36.30 -18.41 -23.31
N PRO A 18 36.36 -18.38 -21.97
CA PRO A 18 36.98 -17.27 -21.25
C PRO A 18 38.48 -17.18 -21.58
N PRO A 19 39.08 -15.98 -21.54
CA PRO A 19 40.48 -15.79 -21.90
C PRO A 19 41.39 -16.56 -20.94
N LYS A 20 42.11 -17.55 -21.47
CA LYS A 20 43.15 -18.25 -20.71
C LYS A 20 44.28 -17.28 -20.35
N PRO A 21 44.87 -17.36 -19.14
CA PRO A 21 46.06 -16.59 -18.81
C PRO A 21 47.19 -16.94 -19.79
N MET A 22 47.98 -15.94 -20.20
CA MET A 22 49.10 -16.15 -21.11
C MET A 22 50.27 -16.84 -20.41
N ASP A 23 50.40 -18.15 -20.61
CA ASP A 23 51.61 -18.88 -20.25
C ASP A 23 52.75 -18.61 -21.24
N SER A 24 53.96 -18.43 -20.72
CA SER A 24 55.14 -18.07 -21.49
C SER A 24 55.69 -19.23 -22.34
N LYS A 25 56.28 -18.89 -23.50
CA LYS A 25 56.93 -19.88 -24.38
C LYS A 25 58.02 -20.64 -23.61
N LYS A 26 57.99 -21.98 -23.70
CA LYS A 26 59.11 -22.85 -23.33
C LYS A 26 59.86 -23.28 -24.59
N GLU A 27 61.15 -22.99 -24.64
CA GLU A 27 62.09 -23.78 -25.43
C GLU A 27 62.38 -25.11 -24.72
N LYS A 28 62.94 -26.07 -25.46
CA LYS A 28 63.42 -27.34 -24.90
C LYS A 28 64.89 -27.20 -24.53
N ASP A 29 65.31 -27.78 -23.41
CA ASP A 29 66.27 -28.89 -23.43
C ASP A 29 66.42 -29.56 -22.05
N SER A 30 67.35 -30.51 -21.93
CA SER A 30 67.21 -31.68 -21.06
C SER A 30 68.06 -31.68 -19.78
N VAL A 31 67.45 -32.18 -18.70
CA VAL A 31 68.02 -33.06 -17.66
C VAL A 31 69.47 -32.79 -17.22
N ASN A 32 69.64 -32.01 -16.14
CA ASN A 32 70.16 -32.55 -14.87
C ASN A 32 69.96 -31.58 -13.68
N GLY A 33 70.17 -32.07 -12.45
CA GLY A 33 69.79 -31.37 -11.22
C GLY A 33 70.85 -30.44 -10.57
N LYS A 34 70.43 -29.86 -9.44
CA LYS A 34 71.13 -28.89 -8.53
C LYS A 34 71.00 -27.39 -8.85
N THR A 35 69.97 -26.79 -8.26
CA THR A 35 70.00 -25.48 -7.55
C THR A 35 70.81 -24.33 -8.17
N THR A 36 70.15 -23.45 -8.93
CA THR A 36 70.57 -22.06 -9.16
C THR A 36 69.39 -21.10 -8.94
N LYS A 37 69.68 -19.85 -8.55
CA LYS A 37 68.66 -18.85 -8.16
C LYS A 37 68.14 -18.08 -9.39
N PHE A 38 66.83 -17.85 -9.47
CA PHE A 38 66.25 -16.97 -10.49
C PHE A 38 66.60 -15.50 -10.25
N LYS A 39 67.13 -14.83 -11.29
CA LYS A 39 67.74 -13.50 -11.21
C LYS A 39 66.76 -12.39 -11.64
N ALA A 40 65.63 -12.29 -10.93
CA ALA A 40 64.61 -11.25 -11.15
C ALA A 40 64.14 -10.56 -9.85
N LEU A 41 64.28 -11.21 -8.68
CA LEU A 41 64.17 -10.55 -7.37
C LEU A 41 65.55 -10.03 -6.96
N ALA A 42 65.88 -8.82 -7.44
CA ALA A 42 67.17 -8.17 -7.20
C ALA A 42 67.04 -6.63 -7.20
N ILE A 43 66.12 -6.11 -6.38
CA ILE A 43 66.21 -4.75 -5.84
C ILE A 43 66.73 -4.93 -4.40
N ALA A 44 67.70 -4.13 -3.98
CA ALA A 44 68.30 -4.25 -2.65
C ALA A 44 67.42 -3.59 -1.58
N ASP A 45 67.42 -4.16 -0.38
CA ASP A 45 66.88 -3.52 0.82
C ASP A 45 67.78 -2.35 1.21
N ASP A 46 67.48 -1.16 0.68
CA ASP A 46 68.24 0.03 1.03
C ASP A 46 67.83 0.58 2.40
N ARG A 47 68.82 0.87 3.24
CA ARG A 47 68.65 1.03 4.69
C ARG A 47 67.92 2.32 5.06
N ASP A 48 67.84 3.27 4.15
CA ASP A 48 67.08 4.52 4.32
C ASP A 48 65.60 4.37 3.93
N ARG A 49 65.25 3.50 2.97
CA ARG A 49 63.84 3.22 2.63
C ARG A 49 63.09 2.51 3.75
N ALA A 50 63.79 1.71 4.54
CA ALA A 50 63.25 1.12 5.77
C ALA A 50 62.96 2.19 6.85
N LYS A 51 63.80 3.23 6.96
CA LYS A 51 63.54 4.38 7.87
C LYS A 51 62.38 5.24 7.38
N GLU A 52 62.23 5.38 6.06
CA GLU A 52 61.17 6.15 5.43
C GLU A 52 59.79 5.53 5.72
N LEU A 53 59.63 4.23 5.47
CA LEU A 53 58.44 3.46 5.88
C LEU A 53 58.18 3.50 7.39
N GLN A 54 59.22 3.44 8.22
CA GLN A 54 59.08 3.56 9.68
C GLN A 54 58.61 4.95 10.10
N LYS A 55 59.01 6.00 9.37
CA LYS A 55 58.53 7.39 9.56
C LYS A 55 57.05 7.55 9.17
N GLU A 56 56.64 6.95 8.05
CA GLU A 56 55.24 6.96 7.60
C GLU A 56 54.32 6.29 8.64
N LEU A 57 54.73 5.13 9.17
CA LEU A 57 54.06 4.45 10.27
C LEU A 57 54.01 5.27 11.57
N GLU A 58 55.07 6.00 11.92
CA GLU A 58 55.05 6.93 13.07
C GLU A 58 54.12 8.14 12.85
N SER A 59 53.97 8.63 11.62
CA SER A 59 52.99 9.69 11.30
C SER A 59 51.54 9.19 11.37
N GLU A 60 51.22 8.03 10.77
CA GLU A 60 49.87 7.43 10.88
C GLU A 60 49.48 7.15 12.34
N ALA A 61 50.44 6.69 13.16
CA ALA A 61 50.21 6.44 14.58
C ALA A 61 49.94 7.73 15.37
N ARG A 62 50.52 8.87 14.95
CA ARG A 62 50.30 10.18 15.58
C ARG A 62 48.96 10.81 15.23
N GLU A 63 48.49 10.68 13.99
CA GLU A 63 47.16 11.20 13.63
C GLU A 63 46.03 10.43 14.33
N LYS A 64 46.20 9.11 14.51
CA LYS A 64 45.24 8.23 15.19
C LYS A 64 45.26 8.35 16.73
N GLN A 65 45.94 9.34 17.30
CA GLN A 65 46.08 9.55 18.76
C GLN A 65 45.64 10.93 19.28
N LYS A 66 44.89 11.73 18.49
CA LYS A 66 44.17 12.88 19.04
C LYS A 66 42.78 12.45 19.53
N PRO A 67 42.41 12.72 20.80
CA PRO A 67 41.02 12.66 21.23
C PRO A 67 40.27 13.90 20.70
N GLU A 68 39.05 13.71 20.22
CA GLU A 68 38.06 14.80 20.17
C GLU A 68 37.47 14.95 21.59
N ILE A 69 37.45 16.18 22.10
CA ILE A 69 36.85 16.54 23.38
C ILE A 69 35.65 17.43 23.06
N GLU A 70 34.50 17.10 23.66
CA GLU A 70 33.31 17.94 23.64
C GLU A 70 33.51 19.11 24.63
N GLU A 71 33.32 20.35 24.18
CA GLU A 71 32.99 21.49 25.04
C GLU A 71 31.88 22.32 24.37
N ASP A 72 30.77 22.50 25.08
CA ASP A 72 29.72 23.48 24.78
C ASP A 72 30.17 24.91 25.17
N ASP A 73 29.54 25.95 24.61
CA ASP A 73 28.77 26.92 25.42
C ASP A 73 27.86 27.81 24.54
N ASP A 74 26.83 28.38 25.16
CA ASP A 74 26.00 29.48 24.67
C ASP A 74 26.73 30.84 24.75
N GLY A 75 26.16 31.93 24.20
CA GLY A 75 26.67 33.29 24.53
C GLY A 75 26.23 34.44 23.62
N TYR A 76 25.28 35.26 24.09
CA TYR A 76 24.87 36.52 23.42
C TYR A 76 25.55 37.76 24.02
N ARG A 77 25.67 38.82 23.18
CA ARG A 77 25.64 40.27 23.56
C ARG A 77 26.89 40.87 24.25
N ASP A 78 27.19 42.17 24.16
CA ASP A 78 26.61 43.32 23.41
C ASP A 78 27.68 44.41 23.16
N ARG A 79 27.40 45.37 22.27
CA ARG A 79 27.98 46.74 22.17
C ARG A 79 29.45 46.91 21.72
N ASP A 80 29.86 48.09 21.21
CA ASP A 80 29.16 49.40 21.14
C ASP A 80 29.44 50.15 19.81
N ARG A 81 28.48 51.02 19.40
CA ARG A 81 28.60 52.36 18.71
C ARG A 81 29.79 52.65 17.76
N ARG A 82 29.69 53.36 16.62
CA ARG A 82 28.73 54.33 15.99
C ARG A 82 29.28 54.59 14.54
N ASP A 83 28.68 55.33 13.60
CA ASP A 83 27.49 56.20 13.54
C ASP A 83 26.94 56.28 12.08
N ARG A 84 25.66 56.65 11.92
CA ARG A 84 25.01 57.47 10.83
C ARG A 84 25.80 57.67 9.51
N ARG A 85 25.30 57.45 8.27
CA ARG A 85 24.10 58.02 7.55
C ARG A 85 24.26 57.70 6.02
N ARG A 86 23.39 58.00 5.02
CA ARG A 86 22.01 58.58 4.88
C ARG A 86 21.33 58.07 3.56
N ASP A 87 20.01 58.20 3.49
CA ASP A 87 19.04 58.13 2.36
C ASP A 87 19.42 58.69 0.95
N ARG A 88 18.70 58.15 -0.06
CA ARG A 88 18.13 58.74 -1.33
C ARG A 88 18.82 58.62 -2.71
N TYR A 89 18.03 58.05 -3.64
CA TYR A 89 17.70 58.42 -5.04
C TYR A 89 18.74 58.50 -6.18
N GLU A 90 18.19 58.27 -7.40
CA GLU A 90 18.66 58.65 -8.75
C GLU A 90 19.96 57.99 -9.27
N ASP A 91 20.22 57.91 -10.59
CA ASP A 91 19.38 57.62 -11.78
C ASP A 91 20.36 57.34 -12.97
N ASP A 92 19.86 56.87 -14.12
CA ASP A 92 20.55 56.91 -15.44
C ASP A 92 21.89 56.09 -15.56
N ARG A 93 22.44 55.73 -16.74
CA ARG A 93 21.94 55.60 -18.13
C ARG A 93 22.87 54.70 -18.99
N ARG A 94 22.28 54.07 -20.02
CA ARG A 94 22.92 53.72 -21.33
C ARG A 94 23.98 52.59 -21.27
N ASP A 95 24.28 51.87 -22.35
CA ASP A 95 24.27 52.29 -23.78
C ASP A 95 23.56 51.36 -24.79
N TYR A 96 23.53 51.77 -26.05
CA TYR A 96 22.69 51.28 -27.15
C TYR A 96 23.28 50.13 -27.99
N GLY A 97 22.41 49.32 -28.61
CA GLY A 97 22.73 48.47 -29.75
C GLY A 97 21.49 48.24 -30.64
N ARG A 98 21.47 48.78 -31.87
CA ARG A 98 20.22 48.97 -32.65
C ARG A 98 20.34 48.58 -34.14
N ARG A 99 19.44 47.73 -34.61
CA ARG A 99 18.92 47.54 -36.00
C ARG A 99 17.64 46.68 -35.88
N GLY A 100 16.51 46.89 -36.56
CA GLY A 100 16.17 47.77 -37.68
C GLY A 100 15.69 46.91 -38.86
N ARG A 101 14.38 46.72 -39.10
CA ARG A 101 13.42 47.62 -39.82
C ARG A 101 13.75 47.75 -41.33
N ASP A 102 12.79 47.83 -42.26
CA ASP A 102 11.37 48.23 -42.16
C ASP A 102 10.59 47.79 -43.44
N ARG A 103 9.22 47.81 -43.42
CA ARG A 103 8.29 48.22 -44.55
C ARG A 103 8.07 47.28 -45.76
N ASP A 104 7.00 47.37 -46.57
CA ASP A 104 5.66 48.07 -46.64
C ASP A 104 4.88 47.39 -47.83
N ASP A 105 3.56 47.44 -48.10
CA ASP A 105 2.27 47.76 -47.42
C ASP A 105 1.10 47.22 -48.34
N GLU A 106 -0.15 47.71 -48.22
CA GLU A 106 -1.38 47.48 -49.06
C GLU A 106 -2.22 46.19 -48.86
N ASP A 107 -3.55 46.13 -49.14
CA ASP A 107 -4.74 46.95 -48.74
C ASP A 107 -6.03 46.07 -49.00
N ASP A 108 -7.22 46.62 -48.75
CA ASP A 108 -8.59 46.18 -49.10
C ASP A 108 -9.22 44.95 -48.35
N ARG A 109 -10.51 44.92 -47.98
CA ARG A 109 -11.43 45.87 -47.28
C ARG A 109 -12.84 45.22 -47.08
N ARG A 110 -13.69 45.88 -46.26
CA ARG A 110 -15.19 45.73 -46.10
C ARG A 110 -15.69 44.63 -45.14
N ASP A 111 -16.86 44.71 -44.48
CA ASP A 111 -17.70 45.75 -43.79
C ASP A 111 -19.10 45.13 -43.52
N TYR A 112 -19.98 45.44 -42.54
CA TYR A 112 -20.11 46.36 -41.37
C TYR A 112 -20.80 45.57 -40.21
N GLY A 113 -21.02 46.04 -38.96
CA GLY A 113 -20.58 47.24 -38.23
C GLY A 113 -21.64 47.79 -37.25
N ARG A 114 -21.21 48.29 -36.06
CA ARG A 114 -22.00 49.04 -35.01
C ARG A 114 -23.08 48.22 -34.25
N ARG A 115 -23.64 48.57 -33.06
CA ARG A 115 -23.35 49.43 -31.86
C ARG A 115 -24.37 49.03 -30.75
N GLY A 116 -24.23 49.32 -29.44
CA GLY A 116 -23.05 49.74 -28.66
C GLY A 116 -23.19 51.02 -27.79
N ARG A 117 -23.93 51.00 -26.65
CA ARG A 117 -23.77 51.87 -25.44
C ARG A 117 -24.74 51.53 -24.27
N ASP A 118 -24.19 51.49 -23.05
CA ASP A 118 -24.56 52.16 -21.77
C ASP A 118 -26.02 52.29 -21.25
N ARG A 119 -26.18 51.91 -19.96
CA ARG A 119 -27.02 52.45 -18.85
C ARG A 119 -28.48 51.98 -18.54
N ASP A 120 -28.60 51.56 -17.27
CA ASP A 120 -29.51 51.99 -16.18
C ASP A 120 -31.06 51.81 -16.26
N ASP A 121 -31.57 51.06 -15.26
CA ASP A 121 -32.82 51.20 -14.47
C ASP A 121 -34.26 50.99 -15.04
N GLU A 122 -35.16 50.69 -14.08
CA GLU A 122 -36.64 50.71 -14.05
C GLU A 122 -37.52 49.81 -14.97
N ASP A 123 -37.98 48.70 -14.37
CA ASP A 123 -39.40 48.31 -14.09
C ASP A 123 -40.52 48.11 -15.17
N ASP A 124 -41.60 47.46 -14.69
CA ASP A 124 -42.99 47.32 -15.18
C ASP A 124 -43.32 46.65 -16.56
N ARG A 125 -43.50 45.32 -16.50
CA ARG A 125 -44.68 44.52 -16.93
C ARG A 125 -45.68 45.08 -17.97
N ARG A 126 -46.09 44.21 -18.93
CA ARG A 126 -47.48 43.86 -19.37
C ARG A 126 -47.45 43.00 -20.66
N ASP A 127 -48.48 42.28 -21.12
CA ASP A 127 -49.65 41.58 -20.53
C ASP A 127 -50.37 40.80 -21.68
N TYR A 128 -51.50 40.13 -21.37
CA TYR A 128 -52.57 39.61 -22.25
C TYR A 128 -52.37 38.18 -22.83
N GLY A 129 -53.19 37.18 -22.48
CA GLY A 129 -54.14 37.03 -21.36
C GLY A 129 -55.42 36.21 -21.67
N ARG A 130 -56.27 35.99 -20.64
CA ARG A 130 -57.72 35.60 -20.68
C ARG A 130 -58.12 34.29 -21.42
N ARG A 131 -58.97 33.39 -20.91
CA ARG A 131 -59.89 33.26 -19.72
C ARG A 131 -59.78 31.80 -19.22
N GLY A 132 -59.87 31.47 -17.91
CA GLY A 132 -61.11 31.18 -17.16
C GLY A 132 -61.54 29.68 -17.27
N ARG A 133 -61.98 28.95 -16.24
CA ARG A 133 -62.32 29.29 -14.84
C ARG A 133 -62.40 28.02 -13.94
N ASP A 134 -62.14 28.18 -12.63
CA ASP A 134 -62.45 27.28 -11.47
C ASP A 134 -61.80 25.87 -11.31
N LYS A 135 -60.86 25.78 -10.34
CA LYS A 135 -60.68 24.81 -9.21
C LYS A 135 -60.62 23.28 -9.48
N TYR A 136 -59.75 22.47 -8.85
CA TYR A 136 -58.78 22.60 -7.72
C TYR A 136 -57.37 22.08 -8.17
N ASP A 137 -56.34 21.67 -7.38
CA ASP A 137 -56.09 21.43 -5.94
C ASP A 137 -54.56 21.50 -5.63
N ARG A 138 -54.17 21.59 -4.33
CA ARG A 138 -52.78 21.64 -3.76
C ARG A 138 -51.96 22.88 -4.16
N ASP A 139 -51.02 23.41 -3.37
CA ASP A 139 -50.50 23.18 -2.00
C ASP A 139 -50.00 24.57 -1.49
N ARG A 140 -49.59 24.90 -0.25
CA ARG A 140 -49.23 24.20 1.01
C ARG A 140 -49.62 25.18 2.18
N ASP A 141 -49.06 25.37 3.39
CA ASP A 141 -47.93 24.87 4.21
C ASP A 141 -48.17 25.30 5.71
N ARG A 142 -47.15 25.17 6.58
CA ARG A 142 -46.88 25.94 7.82
C ARG A 142 -47.74 25.71 9.09
N TYR A 143 -47.08 25.07 10.07
CA TYR A 143 -47.18 25.23 11.55
C TYR A 143 -48.44 24.83 12.36
N GLU A 144 -48.14 24.13 13.46
CA GLU A 144 -48.78 24.13 14.80
C GLU A 144 -50.25 23.70 15.02
N ARG A 145 -50.45 23.08 16.19
CA ARG A 145 -51.70 22.91 16.95
C ARG A 145 -52.91 22.29 16.25
N ARG A 146 -53.22 21.06 16.67
CA ARG A 146 -54.55 20.80 17.26
C ARG A 146 -54.41 20.15 18.64
N ARG A 147 -55.09 20.74 19.62
CA ARG A 147 -55.65 20.01 20.77
C ARG A 147 -57.05 19.54 20.36
N ARG A 148 -57.61 18.67 21.19
CA ARG A 148 -59.06 18.57 21.47
C ARG A 148 -59.93 17.81 20.48
N ASP A 149 -60.78 16.88 20.94
CA ASP A 149 -60.67 15.86 22.04
C ASP A 149 -61.39 14.60 21.45
N GLU A 150 -62.37 13.83 21.97
CA GLU A 150 -63.10 13.71 23.25
C GLU A 150 -63.81 12.31 23.25
N HIS A 151 -63.86 11.61 24.40
CA HIS A 151 -64.59 10.35 24.71
C HIS A 151 -64.03 8.99 24.20
N GLU A 152 -63.91 7.92 25.02
CA GLU A 152 -64.11 7.73 26.48
C GLU A 152 -62.90 6.92 27.07
N GLU A 153 -62.87 6.09 28.13
CA GLU A 153 -63.85 5.37 28.99
C GLU A 153 -63.43 5.42 30.49
N GLU A 154 -64.23 4.85 31.41
CA GLU A 154 -64.04 4.95 32.88
C GLU A 154 -63.08 3.87 33.46
N HIS A 155 -62.68 3.82 34.75
CA HIS A 155 -62.79 4.70 35.94
C HIS A 155 -61.37 4.83 36.58
N GLY A 156 -61.01 5.67 37.55
CA GLY A 156 -61.73 6.70 38.31
C GLY A 156 -61.54 6.57 39.84
N ARG A 157 -60.72 7.45 40.46
CA ARG A 157 -60.72 7.89 41.90
C ARG A 157 -59.46 8.70 42.24
N GLY A 158 -59.60 9.93 42.76
CA GLY A 158 -58.43 10.72 43.23
C GLY A 158 -58.66 12.24 43.38
N ARG A 159 -59.50 12.65 44.34
CA ARG A 159 -59.69 14.05 44.79
C ARG A 159 -58.38 14.72 45.22
N GLU A 160 -58.18 16.04 45.24
CA GLU A 160 -58.77 17.25 44.61
C GLU A 160 -57.82 18.43 44.98
N ASN A 161 -57.93 19.59 44.33
CA ASN A 161 -57.24 20.82 44.78
C ASN A 161 -57.86 21.31 46.11
N GLY A 162 -57.21 22.08 46.99
CA GLY A 162 -55.96 22.84 46.86
C GLY A 162 -56.26 24.34 46.70
N ASP A 163 -55.88 25.19 47.67
CA ASP A 163 -56.03 26.65 47.54
C ASP A 163 -55.06 27.47 48.44
N ARG A 164 -54.68 28.65 47.90
CA ARG A 164 -54.26 29.93 48.54
C ARG A 164 -53.06 30.15 49.48
N ASP A 165 -52.40 31.27 49.14
CA ASP A 165 -51.93 32.40 49.96
C ASP A 165 -50.87 32.23 51.06
N GLY A 166 -49.65 32.65 50.69
CA GLY A 166 -48.93 33.71 51.42
C GLY A 166 -48.07 33.33 52.63
N ASN A 167 -46.82 33.80 52.65
CA ASN A 167 -46.41 35.02 53.38
C ASN A 167 -44.88 35.23 53.26
N ARG A 168 -44.41 36.42 53.65
CA ARG A 168 -43.01 36.84 53.74
C ARG A 168 -42.23 36.03 54.79
N LYS A 169 -41.00 35.67 54.43
CA LYS A 169 -39.76 35.75 55.24
C LYS A 169 -38.61 35.85 54.25
N GLY A 170 -37.53 36.59 54.50
CA GLY A 170 -37.14 37.29 55.72
C GLY A 170 -35.67 36.98 56.01
N LEU A 171 -34.77 37.91 55.67
CA LEU A 171 -33.33 37.70 55.71
C LEU A 171 -32.81 37.37 57.11
N GLN A 172 -31.98 36.32 57.20
CA GLN A 172 -30.84 36.25 58.11
C GLN A 172 -29.89 35.12 57.66
N HIS A 173 -28.66 35.47 57.29
CA HIS A 173 -27.51 34.54 57.25
C HIS A 173 -26.40 35.18 58.09
N GLY A 174 -26.09 34.57 59.22
CA GLY A 174 -25.17 35.07 60.23
C GLY A 174 -23.87 34.27 60.24
N SER A 175 -23.09 34.35 59.17
CA SER A 175 -21.77 33.70 59.02
C SER A 175 -20.88 34.55 58.12
N GLY A 176 -19.75 35.03 58.64
CA GLY A 176 -18.90 36.04 58.00
C GLY A 176 -18.01 35.56 56.84
N GLU A 177 -18.37 34.44 56.22
CA GLU A 177 -17.55 33.72 55.24
C GLU A 177 -18.17 33.75 53.84
N LEU A 178 -17.32 33.64 52.82
CA LEU A 178 -17.74 33.70 51.41
C LEU A 178 -18.02 32.29 50.91
N GLU A 179 -19.25 32.01 50.50
CA GLU A 179 -19.58 30.74 49.85
C GLU A 179 -19.05 30.72 48.42
N LEU A 180 -18.39 29.61 48.06
CA LEU A 180 -17.98 29.33 46.69
C LEU A 180 -19.22 29.16 45.80
N TYR A 181 -19.16 29.68 44.57
CA TYR A 181 -20.26 29.69 43.59
C TYR A 181 -21.53 30.48 43.98
N ALA A 182 -21.58 31.10 45.16
CA ALA A 182 -22.65 32.05 45.49
C ALA A 182 -22.54 33.35 44.69
N VAL A 183 -23.69 34.00 44.49
CA VAL A 183 -23.83 35.29 43.81
C VAL A 183 -23.98 36.39 44.85
N TYR A 184 -23.13 37.41 44.77
CA TYR A 184 -23.16 38.58 45.64
C TYR A 184 -23.32 39.86 44.83
N LYS A 185 -23.81 40.92 45.49
CA LYS A 185 -23.79 42.28 44.94
C LYS A 185 -22.45 42.95 45.29
N GLY A 186 -21.93 43.75 44.37
CA GLY A 186 -20.74 44.54 44.63
C GLY A 186 -20.58 45.74 43.71
N ARG A 187 -19.58 46.58 44.04
CA ARG A 187 -19.29 47.83 43.38
C ARG A 187 -17.91 47.83 42.75
N ILE A 188 -17.78 48.37 41.53
CA ILE A 188 -16.52 48.38 40.79
C ILE A 188 -15.60 49.48 41.34
N SER A 189 -14.58 49.08 42.11
CA SER A 189 -13.63 50.02 42.73
C SER A 189 -12.59 50.54 41.74
N ARG A 190 -12.10 49.66 40.86
CA ARG A 190 -11.02 49.94 39.89
C ARG A 190 -11.23 49.18 38.58
N VAL A 191 -10.97 49.84 37.45
CA VAL A 191 -10.99 49.21 36.11
C VAL A 191 -9.58 49.25 35.53
N MET A 192 -9.05 48.07 35.18
CA MET A 192 -7.77 47.88 34.50
C MET A 192 -8.01 47.47 33.05
N GLU A 193 -6.96 47.24 32.28
CA GLU A 193 -7.11 46.84 30.86
C GLU A 193 -7.43 45.34 30.73
N THR A 194 -6.95 44.54 31.68
CA THR A 194 -7.14 43.08 31.77
C THR A 194 -8.28 42.63 32.71
N GLY A 195 -9.09 43.56 33.25
CA GLY A 195 -10.23 43.24 34.10
C GLY A 195 -10.69 44.39 34.99
N CYS A 196 -11.63 44.12 35.89
CA CYS A 196 -12.06 45.08 36.92
C CYS A 196 -12.04 44.45 38.32
N PHE A 197 -11.79 45.28 39.33
CA PHE A 197 -11.92 44.91 40.74
C PHE A 197 -13.31 45.30 41.24
N VAL A 198 -13.97 44.34 41.87
CA VAL A 198 -15.30 44.48 42.48
C VAL A 198 -15.16 44.30 43.99
N GLN A 199 -15.58 45.31 44.75
CA GLN A 199 -15.71 45.26 46.19
C GLN A 199 -17.10 44.71 46.53
N LEU A 200 -17.19 43.69 47.37
CA LEU A 200 -18.48 43.06 47.70
C LEU A 200 -19.21 43.85 48.79
N ASP A 201 -20.49 44.17 48.58
CA ASP A 201 -21.26 45.06 49.47
C ASP A 201 -21.44 44.42 50.87
N ASP A 202 -21.65 43.10 50.92
CA ASP A 202 -21.87 42.33 52.14
C ASP A 202 -20.59 42.07 52.96
N PHE A 203 -19.40 42.28 52.38
CA PHE A 203 -18.10 41.92 52.99
C PHE A 203 -17.12 43.09 53.02
N ARG A 204 -17.14 43.86 54.11
CA ARG A 204 -16.23 45.00 54.35
C ARG A 204 -14.76 44.61 54.11
N GLY A 205 -14.17 45.21 53.08
CA GLY A 205 -12.74 45.11 52.77
C GLY A 205 -12.32 43.98 51.83
N LYS A 206 -13.24 43.14 51.33
CA LYS A 206 -12.90 42.09 50.34
C LYS A 206 -13.14 42.60 48.92
N GLU A 207 -12.05 42.73 48.14
CA GLU A 207 -12.09 42.95 46.69
C GLU A 207 -11.82 41.64 45.93
N GLY A 208 -12.48 41.44 44.79
CA GLY A 208 -12.18 40.35 43.85
C GLY A 208 -12.00 40.85 42.41
N LEU A 209 -11.28 40.07 41.61
CA LEU A 209 -10.96 40.39 40.22
C LEU A 209 -11.90 39.66 39.26
N VAL A 210 -12.56 40.41 38.37
CA VAL A 210 -13.21 39.89 37.17
C VAL A 210 -12.27 40.08 35.99
N HIS A 211 -11.71 38.99 35.45
CA HIS A 211 -10.89 39.03 34.23
C HIS A 211 -11.75 39.26 32.99
N VAL A 212 -11.21 39.89 31.93
CA VAL A 212 -11.98 40.25 30.71
C VAL A 212 -12.81 39.09 30.13
N SER A 213 -12.28 37.87 30.17
CA SER A 213 -12.95 36.65 29.67
C SER A 213 -14.16 36.19 30.51
N GLN A 214 -14.35 36.74 31.71
CA GLN A 214 -15.47 36.46 32.62
C GLN A 214 -16.42 37.67 32.78
N MET A 215 -16.24 38.73 31.97
CA MET A 215 -17.11 39.92 32.02
C MET A 215 -18.40 39.77 31.20
N ALA A 216 -18.36 39.06 30.06
CA ALA A 216 -19.53 38.78 29.23
C ALA A 216 -19.27 37.59 28.28
N THR A 217 -20.34 37.06 27.67
CA THR A 217 -20.29 35.96 26.70
C THR A 217 -19.68 36.35 25.34
N ARG A 218 -19.53 37.65 25.06
CA ARG A 218 -18.88 38.18 23.85
C ARG A 218 -17.40 38.46 24.11
N ARG A 219 -16.54 38.23 23.10
CA ARG A 219 -15.10 38.55 23.20
C ARG A 219 -14.90 40.06 23.33
N ILE A 220 -14.31 40.49 24.44
CA ILE A 220 -14.00 41.89 24.77
C ILE A 220 -12.48 42.08 24.71
N THR A 221 -12.01 43.25 24.27
CA THR A 221 -10.59 43.62 24.20
C THR A 221 -10.13 44.56 25.31
N ASN A 222 -11.04 45.32 25.94
CA ASN A 222 -10.71 46.23 27.04
C ASN A 222 -11.89 46.28 28.03
N ALA A 223 -11.64 46.14 29.34
CA ALA A 223 -12.70 46.15 30.35
C ALA A 223 -13.46 47.50 30.41
N LYS A 224 -12.79 48.60 30.05
CA LYS A 224 -13.33 49.97 30.03
C LYS A 224 -14.55 50.14 29.11
N ASP A 225 -14.72 49.26 28.11
CA ASP A 225 -15.82 49.31 27.14
C ASP A 225 -17.13 48.71 27.69
N VAL A 226 -17.09 48.07 28.85
CA VAL A 226 -18.20 47.28 29.42
C VAL A 226 -18.62 47.79 30.80
N VAL A 227 -17.69 48.34 31.58
CA VAL A 227 -17.97 48.79 32.96
C VAL A 227 -17.34 50.15 33.28
N LYS A 228 -18.00 50.89 34.17
CA LYS A 228 -17.50 52.14 34.74
C LYS A 228 -17.13 51.96 36.21
N ARG A 229 -16.26 52.84 36.73
CA ARG A 229 -15.98 52.94 38.17
C ARG A 229 -17.27 53.30 38.92
N ASP A 230 -17.40 52.79 40.15
CA ASP A 230 -18.50 53.02 41.08
C ASP A 230 -19.89 52.52 40.59
N GLN A 231 -19.91 51.75 39.50
CA GLN A 231 -21.05 50.98 39.01
C GLN A 231 -21.32 49.78 39.92
N GLU A 232 -22.60 49.49 40.17
CA GLU A 232 -23.06 48.28 40.86
C GLU A 232 -23.19 47.11 39.86
N VAL A 233 -22.78 45.91 40.28
CA VAL A 233 -22.81 44.67 39.49
C VAL A 233 -23.12 43.46 40.37
N TYR A 234 -23.61 42.39 39.75
CA TYR A 234 -23.74 41.08 40.39
C TYR A 234 -22.59 40.17 39.98
N VAL A 235 -21.99 39.48 40.94
CA VAL A 235 -20.78 38.68 40.73
C VAL A 235 -20.87 37.32 41.43
N LYS A 236 -20.51 36.27 40.71
CA LYS A 236 -20.39 34.91 41.23
C LYS A 236 -18.95 34.59 41.63
N VAL A 237 -18.74 34.03 42.81
CA VAL A 237 -17.41 33.62 43.28
C VAL A 237 -16.99 32.34 42.55
N ILE A 238 -15.97 32.41 41.69
CA ILE A 238 -15.43 31.25 40.96
C ILE A 238 -14.41 30.50 41.84
N SER A 239 -13.52 31.23 42.49
CA SER A 239 -12.50 30.67 43.37
C SER A 239 -12.04 31.65 44.44
N VAL A 240 -11.62 31.09 45.58
CA VAL A 240 -11.04 31.78 46.74
C VAL A 240 -9.62 31.21 46.91
N SER A 241 -8.60 32.07 46.87
CA SER A 241 -7.19 31.66 47.04
C SER A 241 -6.52 32.63 48.01
N GLY A 242 -6.50 32.25 49.28
CA GLY A 242 -6.10 33.13 50.39
C GLY A 242 -6.91 34.43 50.38
N GLN A 243 -6.23 35.57 50.25
CA GLN A 243 -6.86 36.90 50.18
C GLN A 243 -7.34 37.29 48.76
N LYS A 244 -7.12 36.47 47.72
CA LYS A 244 -7.48 36.78 46.34
C LYS A 244 -8.78 36.07 45.96
N LEU A 245 -9.75 36.84 45.47
CA LEU A 245 -11.05 36.34 44.98
C LEU A 245 -11.12 36.45 43.45
N SER A 246 -11.53 35.37 42.80
CA SER A 246 -11.79 35.32 41.36
C SER A 246 -13.30 35.35 41.11
N LEU A 247 -13.77 36.32 40.33
CA LEU A 247 -15.19 36.64 40.16
C LEU A 247 -15.65 36.54 38.70
N SER A 248 -16.89 36.12 38.49
CA SER A 248 -17.57 36.12 37.19
C SER A 248 -18.75 37.08 37.17
N MET A 249 -18.84 37.91 36.14
CA MET A 249 -20.07 38.63 35.78
C MET A 249 -20.84 37.92 34.65
N ARG A 250 -20.15 37.10 33.85
CA ARG A 250 -20.72 36.37 32.70
C ARG A 250 -21.80 35.36 33.13
N ASP A 251 -21.59 34.70 34.27
CA ASP A 251 -22.43 33.58 34.71
C ASP A 251 -23.64 34.04 35.53
N VAL A 252 -23.93 35.35 35.58
CA VAL A 252 -25.02 35.96 36.34
C VAL A 252 -25.74 37.01 35.51
N ASP A 253 -27.07 36.99 35.47
CA ASP A 253 -27.84 38.09 34.88
C ASP A 253 -27.75 39.35 35.75
N GLN A 254 -27.11 40.38 35.20
CA GLN A 254 -26.89 41.67 35.84
C GLN A 254 -28.18 42.46 36.13
N HIS A 255 -29.32 42.10 35.52
CA HIS A 255 -30.61 42.77 35.78
C HIS A 255 -31.43 42.11 36.89
N THR A 256 -31.36 40.78 37.04
CA THR A 256 -32.18 40.03 38.01
C THR A 256 -31.40 39.38 39.15
N GLY A 257 -30.06 39.43 39.11
CA GLY A 257 -29.18 38.78 40.09
C GLY A 257 -29.20 37.24 40.03
N LYS A 258 -29.85 36.66 39.01
CA LYS A 258 -30.00 35.21 38.87
C LYS A 258 -28.72 34.59 38.30
N ASP A 259 -28.26 33.55 38.97
CA ASP A 259 -27.25 32.63 38.46
C ASP A 259 -27.76 31.94 37.18
N LEU A 260 -26.99 32.06 36.10
CA LEU A 260 -27.31 31.45 34.80
C LEU A 260 -26.78 30.02 34.69
N LEU A 261 -25.88 29.61 35.59
CA LEU A 261 -25.26 28.29 35.65
C LEU A 261 -25.25 27.74 37.10
N PRO A 262 -26.43 27.47 37.69
CA PRO A 262 -26.54 26.94 39.05
C PRO A 262 -26.03 25.50 39.13
N LEU A 263 -24.78 25.35 39.58
CA LEU A 263 -24.24 24.08 40.04
C LEU A 263 -24.98 23.69 41.33
N LYS A 264 -25.66 22.54 41.32
CA LYS A 264 -26.36 22.05 42.52
C LYS A 264 -25.36 21.76 43.63
N LYS A 265 -25.58 22.32 44.83
CA LYS A 265 -24.98 21.79 46.06
C LYS A 265 -25.38 20.31 46.19
N SER A 266 -24.40 19.41 46.15
CA SER A 266 -24.54 18.07 46.71
C SER A 266 -24.63 18.19 48.23
N SER A 267 -25.76 17.78 48.81
CA SER A 267 -25.96 17.82 50.26
C SER A 267 -25.12 16.74 50.95
N GLU A 268 -24.17 17.16 51.77
CA GLU A 268 -23.39 16.29 52.66
C GLU A 268 -24.26 15.84 53.86
N ASP A 269 -25.15 14.86 53.67
CA ASP A 269 -25.92 14.30 54.80
C ASP A 269 -26.45 12.87 54.56
N ASP A 270 -25.65 11.98 53.95
CA ASP A 270 -25.96 10.53 53.88
C ASP A 270 -24.71 9.62 53.90
N ALA A 271 -23.57 10.14 54.39
CA ALA A 271 -22.27 9.46 54.35
C ALA A 271 -22.04 8.42 55.48
N LEU A 272 -23.09 7.97 56.19
CA LEU A 272 -22.99 7.13 57.39
C LEU A 272 -23.98 5.95 57.47
N ARG A 273 -24.28 5.29 56.34
CA ARG A 273 -24.71 3.86 56.29
C ARG A 273 -24.79 3.32 54.85
N MET A 274 -23.78 2.55 54.43
CA MET A 274 -23.97 1.29 53.67
C MET A 274 -22.63 0.56 53.45
N ASN A 275 -22.66 -0.77 53.55
CA ASN A 275 -21.57 -1.64 53.10
C ASN A 275 -21.76 -1.99 51.60
N PRO A 276 -20.69 -2.34 50.88
CA PRO A 276 -20.71 -2.37 49.41
C PRO A 276 -21.29 -3.67 48.82
N GLN A 277 -22.30 -3.55 47.95
CA GLN A 277 -22.64 -4.58 46.96
C GLN A 277 -23.45 -4.02 45.77
N ASP A 278 -23.08 -4.45 44.56
CA ASP A 278 -23.68 -4.24 43.23
C ASP A 278 -24.49 -2.96 42.93
N SER A 279 -23.85 -2.03 42.21
CA SER A 279 -24.50 -1.31 41.10
C SER A 279 -23.47 -0.89 40.05
N LYS A 280 -23.47 -1.54 38.89
CA LYS A 280 -22.66 -1.12 37.72
C LYS A 280 -23.39 -0.04 36.94
N ASP A 281 -22.83 1.16 36.88
CA ASP A 281 -22.97 2.01 35.70
C ASP A 281 -21.71 2.88 35.55
N GLY A 282 -21.07 2.77 34.38
CA GLY A 282 -19.91 3.58 34.00
C GLY A 282 -20.28 4.71 33.04
N PRO A 283 -19.31 5.45 32.49
CA PRO A 283 -19.59 6.36 31.38
C PRO A 283 -20.23 5.58 30.22
N VAL A 284 -21.23 6.18 29.56
CA VAL A 284 -22.12 5.52 28.59
C VAL A 284 -21.39 5.21 27.28
N ALA A 285 -20.58 4.14 27.30
CA ALA A 285 -19.79 3.70 26.16
C ALA A 285 -20.69 3.13 25.06
N ARG A 286 -20.82 3.88 23.96
CA ARG A 286 -21.55 3.40 22.78
C ARG A 286 -20.68 2.44 21.99
N THR A 287 -21.10 1.19 21.88
CA THR A 287 -20.45 0.21 20.99
C THR A 287 -20.80 0.55 19.55
N GLY A 288 -19.80 0.91 18.75
CA GLY A 288 -19.92 1.23 17.33
C GLY A 288 -20.23 0.01 16.46
N LEU A 289 -20.52 0.28 15.19
CA LEU A 289 -20.83 -0.70 14.15
C LEU A 289 -19.70 -1.74 13.93
N SER A 290 -18.45 -1.34 14.20
CA SER A 290 -17.22 -2.15 14.15
C SER A 290 -16.88 -2.88 15.46
N GLY A 291 -17.70 -2.73 16.51
CA GLY A 291 -17.46 -3.30 17.84
C GLY A 291 -16.56 -2.46 18.76
N ILE A 292 -16.02 -1.34 18.28
CA ILE A 292 -15.24 -0.39 19.10
C ILE A 292 -16.14 0.24 20.15
N ARG A 293 -15.71 0.26 21.42
CA ARG A 293 -16.39 1.03 22.48
C ARG A 293 -15.97 2.49 22.41
N ILE A 294 -16.85 3.34 21.89
CA ILE A 294 -16.64 4.79 21.93
C ILE A 294 -16.90 5.26 23.35
N VAL A 295 -15.83 5.56 24.07
CA VAL A 295 -15.88 6.44 25.25
C VAL A 295 -15.87 7.87 24.72
N GLU A 296 -16.89 8.65 25.06
CA GLU A 296 -16.83 10.10 24.85
C GLU A 296 -15.85 10.69 25.87
N GLU A 297 -14.62 10.95 25.44
CA GLU A 297 -13.66 11.78 26.19
C GLU A 297 -14.23 13.20 26.28
N GLY A 298 -14.93 13.49 27.38
CA GLY A 298 -15.39 14.84 27.71
C GLY A 298 -14.20 15.78 27.83
N ASP A 299 -14.21 16.88 27.07
CA ASP A 299 -13.09 17.81 26.87
C ASP A 299 -12.81 18.70 28.10
N VAL A 300 -12.46 18.07 29.22
CA VAL A 300 -11.97 18.70 30.47
C VAL A 300 -10.82 17.89 31.08
N GLY A 301 -9.99 17.26 30.24
CA GLY A 301 -8.69 16.75 30.68
C GLY A 301 -7.78 17.92 31.04
N SER A 302 -7.56 18.17 32.34
CA SER A 302 -6.82 19.34 32.81
C SER A 302 -5.39 19.34 32.24
N SER A 303 -5.10 20.28 31.34
CA SER A 303 -3.82 20.34 30.63
C SER A 303 -2.68 20.79 31.55
N ARG A 304 -2.17 19.85 32.36
CA ARG A 304 -0.88 20.01 33.06
C ARG A 304 0.17 20.37 32.01
N ARG A 305 0.81 21.53 32.16
CA ARG A 305 1.92 21.93 31.28
C ARG A 305 3.00 20.85 31.33
N PRO A 306 3.60 20.43 30.20
CA PRO A 306 4.76 19.56 30.25
C PRO A 306 5.91 20.31 30.94
N LEU A 307 6.30 19.83 32.12
CA LEU A 307 7.49 20.31 32.83
C LEU A 307 8.74 20.00 31.98
N LYS A 308 9.72 20.91 31.95
CA LYS A 308 10.97 20.72 31.20
C LYS A 308 11.70 19.50 31.78
N ARG A 309 11.75 18.39 31.04
CA ARG A 309 12.46 17.15 31.44
C ARG A 309 13.96 17.44 31.43
N MET A 310 14.55 17.72 32.60
CA MET A 310 15.98 18.01 32.72
C MET A 310 16.84 16.84 32.28
N SER A 311 17.96 17.14 31.61
CA SER A 311 18.96 16.21 31.09
C SER A 311 19.72 15.49 32.21
N SER A 312 20.48 14.45 31.87
CA SER A 312 21.33 13.73 32.83
C SER A 312 22.42 14.63 33.45
N PRO A 313 23.14 15.48 32.69
CA PRO A 313 24.01 16.50 33.26
C PRO A 313 23.28 17.50 34.18
N GLU A 314 22.20 18.15 33.72
CA GLU A 314 21.43 19.13 34.51
C GLU A 314 20.99 18.54 35.87
N ARG A 315 20.56 17.27 35.88
CA ARG A 315 20.18 16.53 37.10
C ARG A 315 21.36 16.25 38.03
N TRP A 316 22.53 15.95 37.49
CA TRP A 316 23.74 15.65 38.27
C TRP A 316 24.30 16.93 38.89
N GLU A 317 24.41 18.01 38.12
CA GLU A 317 24.87 19.32 38.58
C GLU A 317 23.96 19.90 39.66
N ALA A 318 22.63 19.92 39.44
CA ALA A 318 21.69 20.37 40.46
C ALA A 318 21.82 19.59 41.77
N LYS A 319 22.12 18.27 41.69
CA LYS A 319 22.37 17.44 42.88
C LYS A 319 23.68 17.80 43.59
N GLN A 320 24.73 18.19 42.87
CA GLN A 320 25.98 18.69 43.46
C GLN A 320 25.82 20.10 44.04
N LEU A 321 25.01 20.97 43.42
CA LEU A 321 24.72 22.32 43.91
C LEU A 321 23.88 22.30 45.19
N ILE A 322 22.97 21.33 45.34
CA ILE A 322 22.27 21.05 46.61
C ILE A 322 23.26 20.47 47.65
N ALA A 323 24.09 19.50 47.27
CA ALA A 323 25.05 18.86 48.19
C ALA A 323 26.14 19.82 48.71
N SER A 324 26.47 20.88 47.95
CA SER A 324 27.37 21.96 48.36
C SER A 324 26.66 23.13 49.08
N GLY A 325 25.33 23.08 49.22
CA GLY A 325 24.53 24.13 49.87
C GLY A 325 24.41 25.43 49.08
N VAL A 326 24.69 25.40 47.78
CA VAL A 326 24.66 26.57 46.88
C VAL A 326 23.25 26.79 46.29
N LEU A 327 22.51 25.71 46.01
CA LEU A 327 21.11 25.76 45.60
C LEU A 327 20.20 25.43 46.80
N SER A 328 19.16 26.23 47.05
CA SER A 328 18.19 25.89 48.10
C SER A 328 17.26 24.75 47.64
N VAL A 329 16.80 23.93 48.59
CA VAL A 329 15.90 22.79 48.30
C VAL A 329 14.59 23.26 47.67
N SER A 330 14.12 24.45 48.06
CA SER A 330 12.95 25.16 47.51
C SER A 330 13.09 25.63 46.06
N GLU A 331 14.31 25.78 45.53
CA GLU A 331 14.55 26.17 44.14
C GLU A 331 14.59 24.95 43.19
N TYR A 332 14.45 23.73 43.72
CA TYR A 332 14.45 22.52 42.90
C TYR A 332 13.12 22.37 42.14
N PRO A 333 13.09 22.12 40.81
CA PRO A 333 11.86 22.11 39.99
C PRO A 333 10.80 21.04 40.31
N THR A 334 10.97 20.25 41.37
CA THR A 334 9.99 19.27 41.89
C THR A 334 9.77 19.41 43.40
N TYR A 335 10.10 20.57 43.97
CA TYR A 335 9.63 20.99 45.30
C TYR A 335 8.20 21.53 45.19
N ASP A 336 7.40 21.33 46.23
CA ASP A 336 6.01 21.79 46.32
C ASP A 336 5.84 22.58 47.62
N ASP A 337 5.35 23.82 47.56
CA ASP A 337 5.18 24.68 48.74
C ASP A 337 3.95 24.27 49.59
N GLU A 338 3.04 23.43 49.07
CA GLU A 338 1.84 22.97 49.78
C GLU A 338 2.00 21.57 50.41
N GLY A 339 3.16 20.91 50.26
CA GLY A 339 3.45 19.58 50.82
C GLY A 339 4.84 19.49 51.45
N ASP A 340 4.96 18.83 52.61
CA ASP A 340 6.21 18.78 53.40
C ASP A 340 7.26 17.80 52.80
N GLY A 341 7.91 18.21 51.72
CA GLY A 341 9.05 17.52 51.11
C GLY A 341 9.17 17.65 49.59
N LEU A 342 10.24 17.09 49.02
CA LEU A 342 10.29 16.84 47.57
C LEU A 342 9.16 15.87 47.19
N LEU A 343 8.49 16.15 46.06
CA LEU A 343 7.66 15.15 45.40
C LEU A 343 8.50 13.91 45.12
N TYR A 344 8.10 12.78 45.70
CA TYR A 344 8.56 11.47 45.24
C TYR A 344 8.14 11.32 43.77
N GLN A 345 9.12 11.48 42.87
CA GLN A 345 9.10 10.66 41.67
C GLN A 345 9.26 9.22 42.15
N GLU A 346 8.13 8.49 42.19
CA GLU A 346 8.18 7.17 41.56
C GLU A 346 8.86 7.37 40.22
N GLU A 347 9.92 6.61 39.98
CA GLU A 347 10.70 6.78 38.76
C GLU A 347 9.78 6.62 37.57
N GLY A 348 9.98 7.46 36.55
CA GLY A 348 9.34 7.33 35.26
C GLY A 348 9.83 6.11 34.47
N ALA A 349 9.75 4.93 35.08
CA ALA A 349 9.02 3.86 34.42
C ALA A 349 7.65 4.43 34.01
N GLU A 350 7.60 4.92 32.77
CA GLU A 350 6.41 4.68 31.96
C GLU A 350 6.06 3.21 32.19
N GLU A 351 4.88 2.91 32.75
CA GLU A 351 4.43 1.53 32.88
C GLU A 351 4.56 0.90 31.49
N GLU A 352 5.55 0.02 31.30
CA GLU A 352 5.67 -0.75 30.07
C GLU A 352 4.42 -1.59 30.02
N LEU A 353 3.41 -1.08 29.30
CA LEU A 353 2.14 -1.74 29.05
C LEU A 353 2.44 -2.96 28.20
N GLU A 354 2.90 -4.01 28.86
CA GLU A 354 3.33 -5.23 28.23
C GLU A 354 2.08 -5.95 27.75
N ILE A 355 2.03 -6.15 26.44
CA ILE A 355 0.89 -6.75 25.78
C ILE A 355 1.25 -8.21 25.52
N GLU A 356 0.51 -9.12 26.15
CA GLU A 356 0.55 -10.54 25.82
C GLU A 356 -0.54 -10.86 24.78
N LEU A 357 -0.27 -11.85 23.92
CA LEU A 357 -1.28 -12.44 23.06
C LEU A 357 -2.28 -13.20 23.92
N ASN A 358 -3.56 -13.16 23.56
CA ASN A 358 -4.56 -13.99 24.23
C ASN A 358 -4.54 -15.42 23.66
N GLU A 359 -4.38 -16.42 24.52
CA GLU A 359 -4.26 -17.83 24.14
C GLU A 359 -5.61 -18.59 24.18
N ASP A 360 -6.72 -17.90 24.40
CA ASP A 360 -8.06 -18.50 24.50
C ASP A 360 -8.58 -18.95 23.11
N GLU A 361 -8.60 -20.25 22.85
CA GLU A 361 -9.19 -20.84 21.63
C GLU A 361 -10.72 -20.60 21.55
N PRO A 362 -11.27 -20.10 20.43
CA PRO A 362 -12.70 -19.92 20.28
C PRO A 362 -13.44 -21.27 20.25
N ALA A 363 -14.64 -21.31 20.82
CA ALA A 363 -15.40 -22.54 21.04
C ALA A 363 -15.54 -23.43 19.79
N PHE A 364 -15.78 -22.83 18.62
CA PHE A 364 -15.92 -23.56 17.35
C PHE A 364 -14.63 -24.19 16.77
N LEU A 365 -13.44 -23.93 17.36
CA LEU A 365 -12.15 -24.51 16.94
C LEU A 365 -11.49 -25.41 18.00
N GLN A 366 -12.06 -25.51 19.20
CA GLN A 366 -11.43 -26.22 20.32
C GLN A 366 -11.06 -27.66 19.95
N GLY A 367 -9.76 -27.96 20.01
CA GLY A 367 -9.19 -29.26 19.66
C GLY A 367 -8.85 -29.48 18.17
N GLN A 368 -9.35 -28.66 17.24
CA GLN A 368 -8.93 -28.71 15.82
C GLN A 368 -7.58 -28.00 15.61
N SER A 369 -7.37 -26.89 16.33
CA SER A 369 -6.12 -26.12 16.41
C SER A 369 -4.87 -27.00 16.56
N ARG A 370 -4.87 -27.86 17.59
CA ARG A 370 -3.73 -28.72 17.98
C ARG A 370 -3.39 -29.73 16.89
N TYR A 371 -4.39 -30.32 16.25
CA TYR A 371 -4.20 -31.26 15.13
C TYR A 371 -3.59 -30.57 13.89
N SER A 372 -3.75 -29.24 13.77
CA SER A 372 -3.19 -28.44 12.69
C SER A 372 -1.73 -28.00 12.92
N MET A 373 -1.27 -27.94 14.18
CA MET A 373 0.11 -27.56 14.51
C MET A 373 1.12 -28.60 14.01
N ASP A 374 0.81 -29.89 14.13
CA ASP A 374 1.69 -31.00 13.72
C ASP A 374 1.74 -31.22 12.19
N MET A 375 0.84 -30.61 11.41
CA MET A 375 0.93 -30.71 9.95
C MET A 375 2.08 -29.85 9.40
N SER A 376 2.86 -30.46 8.49
CA SER A 376 3.86 -29.74 7.71
C SER A 376 3.19 -28.83 6.66
N PRO A 377 3.70 -27.62 6.39
CA PRO A 377 3.17 -26.75 5.34
C PRO A 377 3.18 -27.44 3.96
N VAL A 378 2.29 -26.98 3.07
CA VAL A 378 2.04 -27.60 1.75
C VAL A 378 3.33 -27.66 0.93
N LYS A 379 3.78 -28.88 0.62
CA LYS A 379 5.02 -29.10 -0.14
C LYS A 379 4.82 -28.77 -1.63
N ILE A 380 5.10 -27.53 -2.02
CA ILE A 380 5.08 -27.07 -3.41
C ILE A 380 6.07 -27.87 -4.29
N PHE A 381 7.19 -28.31 -3.71
CA PHE A 381 8.18 -29.15 -4.39
C PHE A 381 7.84 -30.64 -4.25
N LYS A 382 7.55 -31.30 -5.38
CA LYS A 382 7.42 -32.76 -5.49
C LYS A 382 8.69 -33.50 -5.05
N ASN A 383 9.86 -32.92 -5.31
CA ASN A 383 11.16 -33.37 -4.79
C ASN A 383 12.10 -32.16 -4.56
N PRO A 384 12.31 -31.70 -3.31
CA PRO A 384 13.21 -30.58 -3.01
C PRO A 384 14.69 -30.84 -3.40
N GLU A 385 15.16 -32.08 -3.25
CA GLU A 385 16.53 -32.53 -3.56
C GLU A 385 16.82 -32.63 -5.08
N GLY A 386 15.78 -32.45 -5.91
CA GLY A 386 15.82 -32.57 -7.37
C GLY A 386 16.84 -31.64 -8.02
N SER A 387 17.20 -31.95 -9.26
CA SER A 387 18.08 -31.09 -10.08
C SER A 387 17.45 -29.70 -10.29
N LEU A 388 16.14 -29.63 -10.52
CA LEU A 388 15.41 -28.37 -10.68
C LEU A 388 15.27 -27.60 -9.36
N GLY A 389 15.09 -28.30 -8.24
CA GLY A 389 15.02 -27.70 -6.90
C GLY A 389 16.32 -26.99 -6.53
N ARG A 390 17.45 -27.67 -6.72
CA ARG A 390 18.78 -27.10 -6.46
C ARG A 390 19.13 -25.95 -7.41
N ALA A 391 18.73 -26.01 -8.68
CA ALA A 391 18.92 -24.91 -9.63
C ALA A 391 18.12 -23.64 -9.25
N ALA A 392 16.87 -23.78 -8.78
CA ALA A 392 16.06 -22.65 -8.31
C ALA A 392 16.66 -21.96 -7.07
N ALA A 393 17.22 -22.74 -6.14
CA ALA A 393 17.94 -22.23 -4.98
C ALA A 393 19.24 -21.51 -5.37
N LEU A 394 20.07 -22.14 -6.22
CA LEU A 394 21.31 -21.55 -6.74
C LEU A 394 21.07 -20.24 -7.46
N GLN A 395 20.08 -20.17 -8.36
CA GLN A 395 19.76 -18.96 -9.10
C GLN A 395 19.39 -17.80 -8.17
N SER A 396 18.70 -18.06 -7.06
CA SER A 396 18.35 -17.03 -6.07
C SER A 396 19.60 -16.41 -5.42
N ALA A 397 20.66 -17.20 -5.22
CA ALA A 397 21.97 -16.70 -4.78
C ALA A 397 22.73 -16.00 -5.92
N LEU A 398 22.77 -16.58 -7.13
CA LEU A 398 23.46 -16.00 -8.29
C LEU A 398 22.88 -14.64 -8.72
N ILE A 399 21.56 -14.43 -8.61
CA ILE A 399 20.95 -13.11 -8.85
C ILE A 399 21.45 -12.09 -7.82
N LYS A 400 21.54 -12.46 -6.54
CA LYS A 400 22.06 -11.61 -5.47
C LYS A 400 23.53 -11.27 -5.72
N GLU A 401 24.36 -12.26 -6.03
CA GLU A 401 25.78 -12.07 -6.37
C GLU A 401 25.95 -11.16 -7.60
N ARG A 402 25.23 -11.44 -8.70
CA ARG A 402 25.22 -10.60 -9.92
C ARG A 402 24.80 -9.15 -9.64
N ARG A 403 23.90 -8.95 -8.68
CA ARG A 403 23.48 -7.62 -8.22
C ARG A 403 24.56 -6.95 -7.38
N GLU A 404 25.14 -7.65 -6.40
CA GLU A 404 26.21 -7.14 -5.54
C GLU A 404 27.47 -6.79 -6.36
N VAL A 405 27.86 -7.62 -7.33
CA VAL A 405 28.93 -7.34 -8.29
C VAL A 405 28.61 -6.12 -9.16
N ARG A 406 27.36 -5.94 -9.62
CA ARG A 406 26.98 -4.73 -10.39
C ARG A 406 26.97 -3.48 -9.52
N GLU A 407 26.46 -3.55 -8.29
CA GLU A 407 26.49 -2.44 -7.34
C GLU A 407 27.94 -2.10 -6.93
N GLN A 408 28.83 -3.10 -6.83
CA GLN A 408 30.25 -2.91 -6.60
C GLN A 408 30.95 -2.30 -7.81
N GLN A 409 30.72 -2.79 -9.03
CA GLN A 409 31.23 -2.18 -10.27
C GLN A 409 30.76 -0.72 -10.41
N GLN A 410 29.50 -0.42 -10.07
CA GLN A 410 28.99 0.95 -10.06
C GLN A 410 29.69 1.81 -9.01
N ARG A 411 29.94 1.28 -7.79
CA ARG A 411 30.73 1.98 -6.76
C ARG A 411 32.17 2.21 -7.21
N THR A 412 32.85 1.21 -7.78
CA THR A 412 34.22 1.35 -8.30
C THR A 412 34.27 2.34 -9.47
N MET A 413 33.29 2.35 -10.36
CA MET A 413 33.19 3.38 -11.40
C MET A 413 33.02 4.79 -10.80
N LEU A 414 32.12 4.96 -9.83
CA LEU A 414 31.94 6.24 -9.12
C LEU A 414 33.17 6.68 -8.33
N ASP A 415 33.93 5.74 -7.75
CA ASP A 415 35.15 6.01 -6.99
C ASP A 415 36.37 6.27 -7.90
N SER A 416 36.31 5.76 -9.15
CA SER A 416 37.27 6.06 -10.22
C SER A 416 37.05 7.41 -10.90
N ILE A 417 35.93 8.10 -10.64
CA ILE A 417 35.78 9.51 -10.97
C ILE A 417 36.69 10.30 -10.03
N PRO A 418 37.68 11.07 -10.54
CA PRO A 418 38.63 11.77 -9.67
C PRO A 418 37.92 12.73 -8.70
N LYS A 419 38.22 12.58 -7.40
CA LYS A 419 37.64 13.42 -6.33
C LYS A 419 38.17 14.87 -6.34
N ASP A 420 39.16 15.17 -7.19
CA ASP A 420 39.82 16.46 -7.36
C ASP A 420 38.96 17.55 -8.05
N LEU A 421 37.65 17.32 -8.24
CA LEU A 421 36.67 18.26 -8.84
C LEU A 421 36.45 19.57 -8.04
N ASN A 422 37.19 19.80 -6.95
CA ASN A 422 37.23 21.03 -6.17
C ASN A 422 38.57 21.78 -6.20
N ARG A 423 39.69 21.15 -6.56
CA ARG A 423 41.03 21.79 -6.53
C ARG A 423 41.08 23.12 -7.31
N PRO A 424 40.52 23.24 -8.54
CA PRO A 424 40.47 24.52 -9.27
C PRO A 424 39.60 25.63 -8.63
N TRP A 425 38.88 25.34 -7.53
CA TRP A 425 38.12 26.31 -6.74
C TRP A 425 38.80 26.66 -5.41
N GLU A 426 39.67 25.79 -4.90
CA GLU A 426 40.52 26.03 -3.73
C GLU A 426 41.80 26.80 -4.10
N ASP A 427 42.26 26.69 -5.35
CA ASP A 427 43.36 27.49 -5.89
C ASP A 427 42.91 28.96 -6.16
N PRO A 428 43.65 29.98 -5.67
CA PRO A 428 43.38 31.39 -5.98
C PRO A 428 43.87 31.85 -7.37
N MET A 429 44.73 31.10 -8.06
CA MET A 429 45.28 31.41 -9.40
C MET A 429 45.27 30.20 -10.38
N PRO A 430 44.12 29.54 -10.64
CA PRO A 430 44.04 28.48 -11.63
C PRO A 430 44.14 29.03 -13.06
N GLU A 431 44.65 28.23 -14.00
CA GLU A 431 44.81 28.67 -15.38
C GLU A 431 43.46 28.91 -16.09
N SER A 432 43.50 29.79 -17.10
CA SER A 432 42.33 30.29 -17.82
C SER A 432 41.68 29.25 -18.75
N GLY A 433 41.02 28.26 -18.14
CA GLY A 433 40.28 27.20 -18.82
C GLY A 433 39.79 26.11 -17.87
N GLU A 434 40.54 25.82 -16.80
CA GLU A 434 40.28 24.69 -15.91
C GLU A 434 38.94 24.79 -15.16
N ARG A 435 38.55 25.99 -14.73
CA ARG A 435 37.22 26.21 -14.11
C ARG A 435 36.07 25.96 -15.09
N HIS A 436 36.25 26.26 -16.37
CA HIS A 436 35.27 25.92 -17.42
C HIS A 436 35.23 24.41 -17.66
N LEU A 437 36.39 23.75 -17.78
CA LEU A 437 36.49 22.31 -17.96
C LEU A 437 35.86 21.55 -16.77
N ALA A 438 36.09 22.00 -15.53
CA ALA A 438 35.47 21.45 -14.33
C ALA A 438 33.95 21.69 -14.29
N GLN A 439 33.47 22.82 -14.83
CA GLN A 439 32.03 23.12 -14.95
C GLN A 439 31.34 22.27 -16.02
N GLU A 440 31.99 22.02 -17.16
CA GLU A 440 31.52 21.05 -18.17
C GLU A 440 31.57 19.62 -17.62
N LEU A 441 32.62 19.22 -16.91
CA LEU A 441 32.71 17.91 -16.27
C LEU A 441 31.63 17.71 -15.19
N ARG A 442 31.24 18.74 -14.43
CA ARG A 442 30.04 18.69 -13.55
C ARG A 442 28.74 18.62 -14.35
N GLY A 443 28.66 19.29 -15.50
CA GLY A 443 27.49 19.27 -16.39
C GLY A 443 27.27 17.91 -17.09
N VAL A 444 28.35 17.23 -17.46
CA VAL A 444 28.35 15.94 -18.19
C VAL A 444 28.37 14.74 -17.23
N GLY A 445 29.17 14.80 -16.15
CA GLY A 445 29.47 13.68 -15.25
C GLY A 445 28.28 13.12 -14.44
N LEU A 446 27.13 13.79 -14.43
CA LEU A 446 25.89 13.31 -13.81
C LEU A 446 24.69 13.25 -14.77
N SER A 447 24.83 13.77 -16.00
CA SER A 447 23.76 13.75 -17.01
C SER A 447 23.90 12.59 -18.02
N ALA A 448 25.09 11.97 -18.11
CA ALA A 448 25.39 10.91 -19.07
C ALA A 448 24.83 9.51 -18.74
N TYR A 449 24.12 9.32 -17.62
CA TYR A 449 23.36 8.08 -17.33
C TYR A 449 21.98 8.07 -17.97
N ASP A 450 21.98 8.38 -19.26
CA ASP A 450 20.84 8.27 -20.17
C ASP A 450 20.34 6.81 -20.23
N MET A 451 19.09 6.58 -20.65
CA MET A 451 18.53 5.22 -20.68
C MET A 451 19.43 4.29 -21.54
N PRO A 452 19.72 3.04 -21.09
CA PRO A 452 20.58 2.13 -21.83
C PRO A 452 20.14 1.99 -23.29
N GLU A 453 21.08 1.93 -24.23
CA GLU A 453 20.75 2.00 -25.66
C GLU A 453 19.78 0.89 -26.09
N TRP A 454 19.95 -0.35 -25.61
CA TRP A 454 19.01 -1.44 -25.82
C TRP A 454 17.58 -1.11 -25.38
N LYS A 455 17.46 -0.32 -24.30
CA LYS A 455 16.18 0.18 -23.79
C LYS A 455 15.63 1.28 -24.68
N LYS A 456 16.44 2.24 -25.14
CA LYS A 456 16.02 3.26 -26.12
C LYS A 456 15.54 2.64 -27.44
N ASP A 457 16.25 1.64 -27.95
CA ASP A 457 15.90 0.88 -29.15
C ASP A 457 14.57 0.12 -28.96
N ALA A 458 14.30 -0.35 -27.73
CA ALA A 458 13.01 -0.91 -27.33
C ALA A 458 11.90 0.16 -27.09
N TYR A 459 12.23 1.38 -26.64
CA TYR A 459 11.28 2.49 -26.35
C TYR A 459 10.96 3.39 -27.57
N GLY A 460 10.84 2.81 -28.76
CA GLY A 460 10.61 3.53 -30.04
C GLY A 460 9.40 4.49 -30.07
N LYS A 461 9.53 5.60 -30.83
CA LYS A 461 8.68 6.81 -30.72
C LYS A 461 7.24 6.74 -31.27
N THR A 462 6.75 5.62 -31.79
CA THR A 462 5.46 5.54 -32.49
C THR A 462 4.61 4.35 -32.04
N ILE A 463 3.34 4.60 -31.73
CA ILE A 463 2.36 3.58 -31.33
C ILE A 463 1.63 3.08 -32.58
N THR A 464 1.96 1.87 -33.04
CA THR A 464 1.17 1.11 -34.03
C THR A 464 0.40 -0.01 -33.33
N PHE A 465 -0.93 -0.04 -33.51
CA PHE A 465 -1.78 -1.12 -32.97
C PHE A 465 -1.82 -2.32 -33.92
N GLY A 466 -0.66 -2.93 -34.16
CA GLY A 466 -0.48 -4.12 -35.00
C GLY A 466 -0.90 -3.94 -36.47
N GLN A 467 -1.02 -5.05 -37.20
CA GLN A 467 -1.60 -5.04 -38.55
C GLN A 467 -3.11 -5.20 -38.50
N ARG A 468 -3.84 -4.27 -39.15
CA ARG A 468 -5.22 -4.52 -39.54
C ARG A 468 -5.22 -5.58 -40.66
N SER A 469 -5.84 -6.72 -40.40
CA SER A 469 -6.03 -7.78 -41.41
C SER A 469 -6.73 -7.24 -42.66
N LYS A 470 -6.31 -7.74 -43.83
CA LYS A 470 -6.88 -7.37 -45.14
C LYS A 470 -8.19 -8.12 -45.45
N LEU A 471 -8.50 -9.17 -44.71
CA LEU A 471 -9.74 -9.95 -44.85
C LEU A 471 -10.90 -9.26 -44.13
N SER A 472 -12.12 -9.41 -44.64
CA SER A 472 -13.31 -8.94 -43.91
C SER A 472 -13.47 -9.67 -42.57
N ILE A 473 -14.18 -9.05 -41.63
CA ILE A 473 -14.45 -9.64 -40.31
C ILE A 473 -15.23 -10.96 -40.44
N GLN A 474 -16.13 -11.07 -41.42
CA GLN A 474 -16.92 -12.27 -41.66
C GLN A 474 -16.06 -13.43 -42.20
N GLU A 475 -15.14 -13.16 -43.14
CA GLU A 475 -14.17 -14.17 -43.63
C GLU A 475 -13.23 -14.60 -42.50
N GLN A 476 -12.77 -13.67 -41.65
CA GLN A 476 -11.97 -14.00 -40.45
C GLN A 476 -12.74 -14.97 -39.53
N ARG A 477 -14.00 -14.67 -39.19
CA ARG A 477 -14.84 -15.55 -38.34
C ARG A 477 -15.06 -16.93 -38.98
N GLN A 478 -15.34 -16.99 -40.29
CA GLN A 478 -15.49 -18.26 -41.02
C GLN A 478 -14.18 -19.07 -41.12
N SER A 479 -13.03 -18.39 -41.09
CA SER A 479 -11.73 -19.05 -41.14
C SER A 479 -11.37 -19.79 -39.85
N LEU A 480 -12.01 -19.53 -38.72
CA LEU A 480 -11.66 -20.13 -37.41
C LEU A 480 -12.04 -21.62 -37.33
N PRO A 481 -11.23 -22.48 -36.68
CA PRO A 481 -11.52 -23.91 -36.54
C PRO A 481 -12.92 -24.23 -36.00
N ILE A 482 -13.37 -23.47 -34.99
CA ILE A 482 -14.69 -23.64 -34.36
C ILE A 482 -15.88 -23.42 -35.31
N TYR A 483 -15.73 -22.63 -36.39
CA TYR A 483 -16.83 -22.36 -37.32
C TYR A 483 -17.33 -23.62 -38.02
N LYS A 484 -16.42 -24.56 -38.34
CA LYS A 484 -16.78 -25.86 -38.94
C LYS A 484 -17.72 -26.67 -38.04
N LEU A 485 -17.50 -26.62 -36.74
CA LEU A 485 -18.25 -27.37 -35.72
C LEU A 485 -19.42 -26.58 -35.11
N LYS A 486 -19.75 -25.39 -35.63
CA LYS A 486 -20.77 -24.50 -35.06
C LYS A 486 -22.11 -25.20 -34.80
N LYS A 487 -22.59 -26.02 -35.74
CA LYS A 487 -23.87 -26.75 -35.61
C LYS A 487 -23.80 -27.82 -34.51
N GLU A 488 -22.73 -28.60 -34.49
CA GLU A 488 -22.49 -29.66 -33.50
C GLU A 488 -22.33 -29.09 -32.09
N LEU A 489 -21.66 -27.94 -31.94
CA LEU A 489 -21.54 -27.22 -30.68
C LEU A 489 -22.90 -26.73 -30.15
N ILE A 490 -23.73 -26.12 -31.00
CA ILE A 490 -25.06 -25.63 -30.61
C ILE A 490 -25.95 -26.82 -30.17
N GLN A 491 -25.88 -27.94 -30.89
CA GLN A 491 -26.57 -29.19 -30.52
C GLN A 491 -26.05 -29.73 -29.17
N ALA A 492 -24.73 -29.80 -28.98
CA ALA A 492 -24.12 -30.28 -27.75
C ALA A 492 -24.52 -29.44 -26.52
N VAL A 493 -24.61 -28.11 -26.65
CA VAL A 493 -25.08 -27.20 -25.58
C VAL A 493 -26.59 -27.31 -25.36
N HIS A 494 -27.38 -27.60 -26.40
CA HIS A 494 -28.82 -27.87 -26.25
C HIS A 494 -29.09 -29.18 -25.49
N ASP A 495 -28.31 -30.24 -25.77
CA ASP A 495 -28.56 -31.58 -25.25
C ASP A 495 -27.91 -31.82 -23.87
N ASN A 496 -26.83 -31.10 -23.53
CA ASN A 496 -26.11 -31.24 -22.26
C ASN A 496 -26.31 -29.99 -21.38
N GLN A 497 -26.66 -30.15 -20.10
CA GLN A 497 -26.79 -29.01 -19.18
C GLN A 497 -25.43 -28.42 -18.82
N VAL A 498 -24.41 -29.28 -18.65
CA VAL A 498 -23.00 -28.90 -18.49
C VAL A 498 -22.20 -29.46 -19.66
N LEU A 499 -21.31 -28.67 -20.26
CA LEU A 499 -20.45 -29.07 -21.36
C LEU A 499 -19.00 -28.62 -21.11
N VAL A 500 -18.05 -29.56 -21.11
CA VAL A 500 -16.62 -29.24 -21.12
C VAL A 500 -16.16 -29.08 -22.56
N VAL A 501 -15.67 -27.90 -22.94
CA VAL A 501 -15.21 -27.61 -24.29
C VAL A 501 -13.68 -27.47 -24.29
N ILE A 502 -13.00 -28.47 -24.87
CA ILE A 502 -11.55 -28.41 -25.10
C ILE A 502 -11.29 -27.73 -26.45
N GLY A 503 -10.32 -26.84 -26.50
CA GLY A 503 -9.77 -26.35 -27.76
C GLY A 503 -8.54 -25.48 -27.54
N GLU A 504 -7.58 -25.60 -28.46
CA GLU A 504 -6.34 -24.82 -28.42
C GLU A 504 -6.60 -23.31 -28.37
N THR A 505 -5.66 -22.56 -27.80
CA THR A 505 -5.68 -21.09 -27.90
C THR A 505 -5.67 -20.65 -29.37
N GLY A 506 -6.57 -19.74 -29.76
CA GLY A 506 -6.72 -19.32 -31.16
C GLY A 506 -7.72 -20.14 -31.99
N SER A 507 -8.28 -21.25 -31.47
CA SER A 507 -9.34 -22.02 -32.13
C SER A 507 -10.68 -21.28 -32.27
N GLY A 508 -10.87 -20.19 -31.52
CA GLY A 508 -12.05 -19.33 -31.55
C GLY A 508 -13.02 -19.47 -30.36
N LYS A 509 -12.71 -20.29 -29.34
CA LYS A 509 -13.59 -20.54 -28.17
C LYS A 509 -14.20 -19.24 -27.60
N THR A 510 -13.34 -18.39 -27.04
CA THR A 510 -13.66 -17.21 -26.25
C THR A 510 -14.45 -16.15 -27.00
N THR A 511 -14.21 -16.00 -28.31
CA THR A 511 -14.87 -15.00 -29.16
C THR A 511 -16.13 -15.54 -29.83
N GLN A 512 -16.14 -16.80 -30.29
CA GLN A 512 -17.24 -17.31 -31.11
C GLN A 512 -18.32 -18.07 -30.34
N VAL A 513 -18.00 -18.75 -29.22
CA VAL A 513 -18.99 -19.56 -28.47
C VAL A 513 -20.15 -18.67 -27.99
N THR A 514 -19.84 -17.54 -27.38
CA THR A 514 -20.82 -16.54 -26.91
C THR A 514 -21.67 -16.00 -28.06
N GLN A 515 -21.05 -15.62 -29.19
CA GLN A 515 -21.75 -15.13 -30.38
C GLN A 515 -22.68 -16.21 -30.96
N TYR A 516 -22.24 -17.46 -31.09
CA TYR A 516 -23.06 -18.54 -31.64
C TYR A 516 -24.24 -18.90 -30.73
N LEU A 517 -24.12 -18.71 -29.41
CA LEU A 517 -25.21 -18.91 -28.45
C LEU A 517 -26.22 -17.75 -28.48
N ALA A 518 -25.75 -16.51 -28.69
CA ALA A 518 -26.63 -15.37 -28.94
C ALA A 518 -27.40 -15.53 -30.26
N GLU A 519 -26.70 -15.92 -31.34
CA GLU A 519 -27.30 -16.24 -32.64
C GLU A 519 -28.26 -17.44 -32.58
N ALA A 520 -28.08 -18.36 -31.63
CA ALA A 520 -29.00 -19.47 -31.34
C ALA A 520 -30.17 -19.10 -30.40
N GLY A 521 -30.30 -17.83 -30.01
CA GLY A 521 -31.45 -17.31 -29.27
C GLY A 521 -31.42 -17.50 -27.74
N TYR A 522 -30.31 -17.94 -27.14
CA TYR A 522 -30.19 -18.08 -25.67
C TYR A 522 -30.32 -16.72 -24.95
N THR A 523 -30.07 -15.61 -25.65
CA THR A 523 -30.26 -14.23 -25.18
C THR A 523 -31.72 -13.84 -24.92
N THR A 524 -32.69 -14.57 -25.47
CA THR A 524 -34.13 -14.30 -25.28
C THR A 524 -34.64 -14.55 -23.86
N ARG A 525 -33.89 -15.31 -23.04
CA ARG A 525 -34.27 -15.70 -21.66
C ARG A 525 -33.44 -15.01 -20.59
N GLY A 526 -32.35 -14.35 -20.95
CA GLY A 526 -31.33 -13.83 -20.04
C GLY A 526 -30.02 -13.57 -20.76
N LYS A 527 -29.08 -12.92 -20.09
CA LYS A 527 -27.76 -12.56 -20.62
C LYS A 527 -26.85 -13.79 -20.70
N ILE A 528 -25.85 -13.74 -21.59
CA ILE A 528 -24.77 -14.73 -21.67
C ILE A 528 -23.58 -14.15 -20.89
N GLY A 529 -23.22 -14.81 -19.79
CA GLY A 529 -22.05 -14.45 -18.99
C GLY A 529 -20.82 -15.25 -19.44
N CYS A 530 -19.71 -14.59 -19.73
CA CYS A 530 -18.43 -15.26 -19.99
C CYS A 530 -17.37 -14.72 -19.02
N THR A 531 -16.82 -15.60 -18.18
CA THR A 531 -15.78 -15.22 -17.23
C THR A 531 -14.39 -15.35 -17.87
N GLN A 532 -13.45 -14.57 -17.34
CA GLN A 532 -12.04 -14.56 -17.71
C GLN A 532 -11.22 -14.37 -16.43
N PRO A 533 -10.17 -15.18 -16.16
CA PRO A 533 -9.32 -14.98 -14.99
C PRO A 533 -8.58 -13.63 -15.02
N ARG A 534 -8.33 -13.05 -16.21
CA ARG A 534 -7.50 -11.85 -16.38
C ARG A 534 -8.29 -10.64 -16.87
N ARG A 535 -8.23 -9.52 -16.13
CA ARG A 535 -8.87 -8.23 -16.47
C ARG A 535 -8.64 -7.78 -17.92
N VAL A 536 -7.39 -7.81 -18.38
CA VAL A 536 -7.01 -7.35 -19.73
C VAL A 536 -7.62 -8.23 -20.82
N ALA A 537 -7.79 -9.54 -20.56
CA ALA A 537 -8.45 -10.45 -21.49
C ALA A 537 -9.95 -10.16 -21.57
N ALA A 538 -10.64 -9.96 -20.44
CA ALA A 538 -12.05 -9.56 -20.43
C ALA A 538 -12.30 -8.29 -21.27
N MET A 539 -11.46 -7.26 -21.10
CA MET A 539 -11.58 -6.00 -21.86
C MET A 539 -11.28 -6.18 -23.36
N SER A 540 -10.20 -6.87 -23.71
CA SER A 540 -9.76 -7.01 -25.11
C SER A 540 -10.69 -7.94 -25.90
N VAL A 541 -11.17 -9.02 -25.28
CA VAL A 541 -12.19 -9.91 -25.85
C VAL A 541 -13.50 -9.16 -26.02
N ALA A 542 -14.02 -8.48 -25.00
CA ALA A 542 -15.29 -7.75 -25.11
C ALA A 542 -15.25 -6.70 -26.22
N LYS A 543 -14.15 -5.94 -26.32
CA LYS A 543 -13.94 -4.99 -27.40
C LYS A 543 -13.91 -5.69 -28.77
N ARG A 544 -13.12 -6.76 -28.92
CA ARG A 544 -13.03 -7.52 -30.18
C ARG A 544 -14.37 -8.16 -30.58
N VAL A 545 -15.17 -8.59 -29.61
CA VAL A 545 -16.48 -9.20 -29.86
C VAL A 545 -17.52 -8.13 -30.19
N ALA A 546 -17.47 -6.93 -29.60
CA ALA A 546 -18.26 -5.78 -30.08
C ALA A 546 -17.91 -5.42 -31.54
N GLU A 547 -16.62 -5.37 -31.88
CA GLU A 547 -16.14 -5.17 -33.26
C GLU A 547 -16.57 -6.31 -34.23
N GLU A 548 -16.74 -7.55 -33.74
CA GLU A 548 -17.19 -8.71 -34.53
C GLU A 548 -18.71 -8.86 -34.65
N PHE A 549 -19.46 -8.30 -33.70
CA PHE A 549 -20.93 -8.31 -33.64
C PHE A 549 -21.54 -7.07 -34.33
N GLY A 550 -20.82 -5.94 -34.34
CA GLY A 550 -21.21 -4.69 -35.00
C GLY A 550 -21.78 -3.60 -34.07
N CYS A 551 -21.83 -3.86 -32.76
CA CYS A 551 -22.30 -2.90 -31.75
C CYS A 551 -21.16 -2.02 -31.20
N ARG A 552 -21.49 -0.99 -30.41
CA ARG A 552 -20.49 -0.31 -29.57
C ARG A 552 -20.29 -1.06 -28.25
N LEU A 553 -19.10 -0.91 -27.69
CA LEU A 553 -18.75 -1.51 -26.40
C LEU A 553 -19.54 -0.83 -25.27
N GLY A 554 -20.35 -1.61 -24.54
CA GLY A 554 -21.29 -1.12 -23.53
C GLY A 554 -22.76 -1.12 -23.98
N GLU A 555 -23.03 -1.33 -25.27
CA GLU A 555 -24.37 -1.62 -25.81
C GLU A 555 -24.64 -3.14 -25.66
N GLU A 556 -24.90 -3.87 -26.75
CA GLU A 556 -25.21 -5.31 -26.74
C GLU A 556 -24.08 -6.18 -26.17
N VAL A 557 -22.81 -5.78 -26.37
CA VAL A 557 -21.62 -6.44 -25.82
C VAL A 557 -20.93 -5.49 -24.84
N GLY A 558 -20.75 -5.95 -23.60
CA GLY A 558 -20.14 -5.17 -22.53
C GLY A 558 -19.19 -5.98 -21.65
N TYR A 559 -18.53 -5.32 -20.70
CA TYR A 559 -17.70 -6.00 -19.70
C TYR A 559 -17.78 -5.42 -18.29
N ALA A 560 -17.61 -6.26 -17.28
CA ALA A 560 -17.57 -5.87 -15.87
C ALA A 560 -16.35 -6.47 -15.16
N ILE A 561 -15.45 -5.63 -14.67
CA ILE A 561 -14.23 -6.04 -13.94
C ILE A 561 -14.07 -5.22 -12.66
N ARG A 562 -13.24 -5.70 -11.71
CA ARG A 562 -13.02 -4.98 -10.44
C ARG A 562 -12.51 -3.56 -10.72
N PHE A 563 -13.30 -2.58 -10.27
CA PHE A 563 -13.17 -1.13 -10.46
C PHE A 563 -13.57 -0.54 -11.81
N GLU A 564 -14.16 -1.29 -12.75
CA GLU A 564 -14.49 -0.78 -14.09
C GLU A 564 -15.65 -1.58 -14.70
N ASP A 565 -16.81 -0.95 -14.88
CA ASP A 565 -18.00 -1.57 -15.48
C ASP A 565 -18.41 -0.78 -16.73
N CYS A 566 -18.56 -1.49 -17.83
CA CYS A 566 -18.95 -1.01 -19.16
C CYS A 566 -20.05 -1.93 -19.69
N THR A 567 -21.15 -1.99 -18.96
CA THR A 567 -22.40 -2.68 -19.34
C THR A 567 -23.60 -1.74 -19.24
N GLY A 568 -24.60 -1.98 -20.09
CA GLY A 568 -25.87 -1.27 -20.12
C GLY A 568 -27.07 -2.19 -19.85
N PRO A 569 -28.30 -1.64 -19.83
CA PRO A 569 -29.51 -2.46 -19.75
C PRO A 569 -29.57 -3.45 -20.92
N ASP A 570 -29.25 -2.97 -22.13
CA ASP A 570 -29.33 -3.70 -23.40
C ASP A 570 -28.21 -4.73 -23.62
N THR A 571 -27.21 -4.82 -22.72
CA THR A 571 -26.10 -5.77 -22.86
C THR A 571 -26.59 -7.22 -22.77
N VAL A 572 -26.47 -7.97 -23.86
CA VAL A 572 -26.85 -9.38 -23.97
C VAL A 572 -25.66 -10.34 -23.80
N ILE A 573 -24.45 -9.92 -24.16
CA ILE A 573 -23.20 -10.66 -23.91
C ILE A 573 -22.33 -9.85 -22.94
N LYS A 574 -22.05 -10.42 -21.76
CA LYS A 574 -21.29 -9.76 -20.69
C LYS A 574 -20.03 -10.56 -20.37
N TYR A 575 -18.87 -10.00 -20.70
CA TYR A 575 -17.57 -10.53 -20.28
C TYR A 575 -17.21 -10.01 -18.90
N MET A 576 -16.70 -10.86 -18.01
CA MET A 576 -16.37 -10.42 -16.64
C MET A 576 -15.17 -11.15 -16.06
N THR A 577 -14.57 -10.60 -15.02
CA THR A 577 -13.62 -11.39 -14.20
C THR A 577 -14.37 -12.33 -13.25
N ASP A 578 -13.83 -13.53 -13.00
CA ASP A 578 -14.41 -14.54 -12.09
C ASP A 578 -14.90 -13.97 -10.75
N GLY A 579 -14.10 -13.09 -10.13
CA GLY A 579 -14.46 -12.40 -8.87
C GLY A 579 -15.63 -11.42 -8.97
N MET A 580 -16.03 -10.98 -10.16
CA MET A 580 -17.27 -10.21 -10.37
C MET A 580 -18.49 -11.13 -10.44
N LEU A 581 -18.37 -12.31 -11.08
CA LEU A 581 -19.46 -13.30 -11.06
C LEU A 581 -19.73 -13.79 -9.62
N LEU A 582 -18.69 -14.03 -8.82
CA LEU A 582 -18.84 -14.32 -7.38
C LEU A 582 -19.57 -13.20 -6.62
N ARG A 583 -19.32 -11.93 -6.98
CA ARG A 583 -20.01 -10.80 -6.36
C ARG A 583 -21.46 -10.65 -6.81
N GLU A 584 -21.79 -11.14 -8.00
CA GLU A 584 -23.18 -11.22 -8.46
C GLU A 584 -23.93 -12.39 -7.79
N ILE A 585 -23.26 -13.52 -7.51
CA ILE A 585 -23.81 -14.61 -6.67
C ILE A 585 -24.11 -14.14 -5.23
N LEU A 586 -23.30 -13.22 -4.67
CA LEU A 586 -23.58 -12.61 -3.35
C LEU A 586 -24.86 -11.75 -3.33
N VAL A 587 -25.39 -11.34 -4.49
CA VAL A 587 -26.59 -10.49 -4.61
C VAL A 587 -27.80 -11.26 -5.13
N ASP A 588 -27.57 -12.24 -6.01
CA ASP A 588 -28.57 -13.18 -6.53
C ASP A 588 -27.95 -14.59 -6.61
N GLU A 589 -28.16 -15.39 -5.56
CA GLU A 589 -27.72 -16.79 -5.47
C GLU A 589 -28.17 -17.64 -6.67
N ASN A 590 -29.29 -17.26 -7.31
CA ASN A 590 -29.88 -18.00 -8.42
C ASN A 590 -29.36 -17.51 -9.79
N LEU A 591 -28.58 -16.42 -9.87
CA LEU A 591 -28.07 -15.81 -11.11
C LEU A 591 -29.15 -15.62 -12.20
N SER A 592 -30.31 -15.10 -11.79
CA SER A 592 -31.55 -15.01 -12.59
C SER A 592 -31.47 -14.07 -13.79
N GLN A 593 -30.40 -13.30 -13.91
CA GLN A 593 -30.10 -12.49 -15.09
C GLN A 593 -29.44 -13.28 -16.22
N TYR A 594 -28.99 -14.53 -15.99
CA TYR A 594 -28.20 -15.31 -16.93
C TYR A 594 -28.90 -16.57 -17.43
N SER A 595 -28.79 -16.85 -18.73
CA SER A 595 -29.28 -18.08 -19.36
C SER A 595 -28.17 -19.10 -19.63
N VAL A 596 -26.95 -18.61 -19.90
CA VAL A 596 -25.75 -19.42 -20.10
C VAL A 596 -24.56 -18.75 -19.40
N ILE A 597 -23.77 -19.56 -18.68
CA ILE A 597 -22.50 -19.15 -18.07
C ILE A 597 -21.37 -19.94 -18.70
N MET A 598 -20.36 -19.23 -19.21
CA MET A 598 -19.14 -19.78 -19.78
C MET A 598 -17.95 -19.43 -18.87
N LEU A 599 -17.36 -20.44 -18.22
CA LEU A 599 -16.13 -20.33 -17.45
C LEU A 599 -14.95 -20.62 -18.39
N ASP A 600 -14.17 -19.62 -18.76
CA ASP A 600 -13.11 -19.76 -19.77
C ASP A 600 -11.70 -19.65 -19.20
N GLU A 601 -10.76 -20.26 -19.92
CA GLU A 601 -9.39 -20.53 -19.48
C GLU A 601 -9.35 -21.21 -18.09
N ALA A 602 -10.33 -22.09 -17.82
CA ALA A 602 -10.59 -22.77 -16.53
C ALA A 602 -9.41 -23.58 -15.96
N HIS A 603 -8.35 -23.77 -16.74
CA HIS A 603 -7.10 -24.42 -16.37
C HIS A 603 -6.09 -23.48 -15.69
N GLU A 604 -6.33 -22.16 -15.63
CA GLU A 604 -5.55 -21.25 -14.77
C GLU A 604 -5.82 -21.53 -13.27
N ARG A 605 -6.95 -22.20 -12.93
CA ARG A 605 -7.31 -22.68 -11.57
C ARG A 605 -7.13 -21.60 -10.49
N THR A 606 -7.71 -20.43 -10.75
CA THR A 606 -7.68 -19.32 -9.80
C THR A 606 -8.57 -19.61 -8.60
N ILE A 607 -8.32 -18.94 -7.47
CA ILE A 607 -9.17 -19.11 -6.27
C ILE A 607 -10.64 -18.80 -6.54
N HIS A 608 -10.92 -17.86 -7.45
CA HIS A 608 -12.29 -17.49 -7.79
C HIS A 608 -12.94 -18.52 -8.72
N THR A 609 -12.19 -19.09 -9.67
CA THR A 609 -12.68 -20.15 -10.55
C THR A 609 -13.06 -21.41 -9.76
N ASP A 610 -12.23 -21.81 -8.79
CA ASP A 610 -12.46 -23.02 -7.99
C ASP A 610 -13.68 -22.90 -7.05
N VAL A 611 -13.94 -21.70 -6.50
CA VAL A 611 -15.16 -21.42 -5.72
C VAL A 611 -16.38 -21.35 -6.64
N LEU A 612 -16.26 -20.76 -7.83
CA LEU A 612 -17.33 -20.77 -8.84
C LEU A 612 -17.70 -22.20 -9.27
N PHE A 613 -16.75 -23.13 -9.40
CA PHE A 613 -17.06 -24.51 -9.73
C PHE A 613 -18.01 -25.15 -8.71
N GLY A 614 -17.73 -25.02 -7.41
CA GLY A 614 -18.59 -25.57 -6.35
C GLY A 614 -19.97 -24.91 -6.29
N LEU A 615 -20.02 -23.57 -6.39
CA LEU A 615 -21.27 -22.82 -6.41
C LEU A 615 -22.14 -23.18 -7.63
N LEU A 616 -21.55 -23.19 -8.83
CA LEU A 616 -22.29 -23.48 -10.06
C LEU A 616 -22.67 -24.96 -10.16
N LYS A 617 -21.88 -25.89 -9.63
CA LYS A 617 -22.25 -27.31 -9.48
C LYS A 617 -23.46 -27.51 -8.57
N GLN A 618 -23.67 -26.65 -7.56
CA GLN A 618 -24.89 -26.63 -6.76
C GLN A 618 -26.05 -25.92 -7.49
N LEU A 619 -25.79 -24.78 -8.15
CA LEU A 619 -26.81 -24.02 -8.87
C LEU A 619 -27.41 -24.79 -10.05
N VAL A 620 -26.58 -25.51 -10.82
CA VAL A 620 -27.00 -26.40 -11.92
C VAL A 620 -28.00 -27.45 -11.46
N LYS A 621 -27.87 -27.98 -10.24
CA LYS A 621 -28.87 -28.90 -9.64
C LYS A 621 -30.19 -28.22 -9.26
N ARG A 622 -30.17 -26.90 -8.98
CA ARG A 622 -31.35 -26.10 -8.62
C ARG A 622 -32.07 -25.52 -9.84
N ARG A 623 -31.33 -25.20 -10.91
CA ARG A 623 -31.82 -24.54 -12.14
C ARG A 623 -31.56 -25.40 -13.38
N PRO A 624 -32.45 -26.34 -13.73
CA PRO A 624 -32.27 -27.24 -14.89
C PRO A 624 -32.22 -26.50 -16.24
N GLU A 625 -32.71 -25.26 -16.29
CA GLU A 625 -32.71 -24.41 -17.49
C GLU A 625 -31.40 -23.65 -17.72
N LEU A 626 -30.59 -23.45 -16.68
CA LEU A 626 -29.28 -22.80 -16.75
C LEU A 626 -28.26 -23.74 -17.42
N ARG A 627 -27.52 -23.23 -18.42
CA ARG A 627 -26.45 -23.98 -19.08
C ARG A 627 -25.07 -23.50 -18.61
N LEU A 628 -24.19 -24.46 -18.33
CA LEU A 628 -22.81 -24.22 -17.90
C LEU A 628 -21.83 -24.76 -18.94
N ILE A 629 -20.96 -23.89 -19.44
CA ILE A 629 -19.87 -24.26 -20.37
C ILE A 629 -18.55 -24.04 -19.65
N VAL A 630 -17.70 -25.07 -19.62
CA VAL A 630 -16.36 -24.98 -19.01
C VAL A 630 -15.33 -25.15 -20.11
N THR A 631 -14.65 -24.07 -20.46
CA THR A 631 -13.72 -24.00 -21.59
C THR A 631 -12.27 -24.11 -21.13
N SER A 632 -11.52 -25.02 -21.75
CA SER A 632 -10.11 -25.29 -21.43
C SER A 632 -9.24 -25.41 -22.69
N ALA A 633 -7.93 -25.20 -22.51
CA ALA A 633 -6.89 -25.42 -23.51
C ALA A 633 -5.98 -26.62 -23.15
N THR A 634 -6.31 -27.39 -22.10
CA THR A 634 -5.48 -28.49 -21.59
C THR A 634 -6.23 -29.83 -21.57
N LEU A 635 -5.46 -30.93 -21.53
CA LEU A 635 -5.95 -32.31 -21.55
C LEU A 635 -6.53 -32.81 -20.22
N ASP A 636 -6.58 -31.99 -19.16
CA ASP A 636 -7.08 -32.39 -17.83
C ASP A 636 -8.63 -32.45 -17.75
N ALA A 637 -9.28 -32.49 -18.91
CA ALA A 637 -10.74 -32.45 -19.10
C ALA A 637 -11.49 -33.63 -18.45
N GLU A 638 -10.83 -34.77 -18.25
CA GLU A 638 -11.38 -35.92 -17.52
C GLU A 638 -11.70 -35.55 -16.06
N LYS A 639 -10.88 -34.73 -15.39
CA LYS A 639 -11.20 -34.23 -14.04
C LYS A 639 -12.36 -33.26 -14.05
N PHE A 640 -12.41 -32.34 -15.02
CA PHE A 640 -13.52 -31.41 -15.17
C PHE A 640 -14.84 -32.16 -15.41
N SER A 641 -14.83 -33.15 -16.31
CA SER A 641 -15.98 -34.03 -16.56
C SER A 641 -16.38 -34.80 -15.29
N GLY A 642 -15.46 -35.53 -14.66
CA GLY A 642 -15.74 -36.31 -13.45
C GLY A 642 -16.28 -35.48 -12.28
N TYR A 643 -15.75 -34.26 -12.10
CA TYR A 643 -16.26 -33.32 -11.12
C TYR A 643 -17.67 -32.81 -11.48
N PHE A 644 -17.95 -32.49 -12.75
CA PHE A 644 -19.26 -32.07 -13.25
C PHE A 644 -20.12 -33.26 -13.73
N PHE A 645 -20.31 -34.26 -12.87
CA PHE A 645 -21.24 -35.38 -13.06
C PHE A 645 -20.96 -36.30 -14.27
N ASN A 646 -19.69 -36.43 -14.68
CA ASN A 646 -19.27 -37.08 -15.93
C ASN A 646 -19.87 -36.43 -17.19
N CYS A 647 -19.97 -35.09 -17.21
CA CYS A 647 -20.52 -34.37 -18.36
C CYS A 647 -19.71 -34.56 -19.65
N ASN A 648 -20.38 -34.43 -20.80
CA ASN A 648 -19.77 -34.63 -22.10
C ASN A 648 -18.59 -33.66 -22.39
N ILE A 649 -17.61 -34.16 -23.15
CA ILE A 649 -16.39 -33.45 -23.53
C ILE A 649 -16.42 -33.17 -25.04
N PHE A 650 -16.51 -31.89 -25.41
CA PHE A 650 -16.51 -31.43 -26.79
C PHE A 650 -15.12 -30.92 -27.19
N THR A 651 -14.43 -31.66 -28.07
CA THR A 651 -13.05 -31.34 -28.49
C THR A 651 -13.04 -30.63 -29.85
N ILE A 652 -12.65 -29.36 -29.86
CA ILE A 652 -12.41 -28.58 -31.07
C ILE A 652 -11.01 -28.92 -31.61
N PRO A 653 -10.87 -29.47 -32.83
CA PRO A 653 -9.56 -29.81 -33.39
C PRO A 653 -8.72 -28.55 -33.62
N GLY A 654 -7.44 -28.70 -33.34
CA GLY A 654 -6.46 -27.63 -33.33
C GLY A 654 -6.08 -27.06 -34.70
N ARG A 655 -5.20 -26.07 -34.64
CA ARG A 655 -4.43 -25.57 -35.79
C ARG A 655 -2.94 -25.46 -35.50
N THR A 656 -2.46 -26.06 -34.42
CA THR A 656 -1.03 -26.20 -34.18
C THR A 656 -0.35 -26.96 -35.31
N PHE A 657 0.71 -26.36 -35.83
CA PHE A 657 1.74 -27.05 -36.57
C PHE A 657 2.62 -27.86 -35.60
N PRO A 658 3.26 -28.95 -36.05
CA PRO A 658 4.12 -29.75 -35.19
C PRO A 658 5.28 -28.92 -34.63
N VAL A 659 5.59 -29.13 -33.35
CA VAL A 659 6.72 -28.51 -32.65
C VAL A 659 7.71 -29.61 -32.25
N GLU A 660 8.95 -29.49 -32.71
CA GLU A 660 10.05 -30.35 -32.27
C GLU A 660 10.44 -29.98 -30.83
N ILE A 661 10.51 -30.98 -29.93
CA ILE A 661 10.86 -30.75 -28.52
C ILE A 661 12.27 -31.29 -28.26
N LEU A 662 13.19 -30.39 -27.91
CA LEU A 662 14.58 -30.67 -27.62
C LEU A 662 14.82 -30.49 -26.12
N TYR A 663 15.57 -31.40 -25.50
CA TYR A 663 15.94 -31.37 -24.08
C TYR A 663 17.46 -31.30 -23.93
N THR A 664 17.97 -30.65 -22.86
CA THR A 664 19.39 -30.75 -22.52
C THR A 664 19.76 -32.16 -22.07
N LYS A 665 21.00 -32.57 -22.33
CA LYS A 665 21.52 -33.91 -21.95
C LYS A 665 21.94 -33.98 -20.48
N GLN A 666 22.23 -32.84 -19.86
CA GLN A 666 22.61 -32.69 -18.46
C GLN A 666 21.82 -31.51 -17.87
N PRO A 667 21.57 -31.47 -16.55
CA PRO A 667 20.94 -30.31 -15.92
C PRO A 667 21.87 -29.11 -15.91
N GLU A 668 21.42 -27.97 -16.43
CA GLU A 668 22.17 -26.71 -16.39
C GLU A 668 22.05 -26.07 -15.00
N SER A 669 23.18 -25.67 -14.39
CA SER A 669 23.19 -25.03 -13.07
C SER A 669 22.84 -23.54 -13.12
N ASP A 670 23.24 -22.85 -14.19
CA ASP A 670 22.85 -21.47 -14.51
C ASP A 670 22.03 -21.47 -15.80
N TYR A 671 20.73 -21.73 -15.67
CA TYR A 671 19.81 -21.75 -16.79
C TYR A 671 19.70 -20.41 -17.52
N LEU A 672 20.10 -19.29 -16.89
CA LEU A 672 20.00 -17.97 -17.49
C LEU A 672 21.08 -17.78 -18.55
N ASP A 673 22.35 -18.11 -18.26
CA ASP A 673 23.40 -18.02 -19.28
C ASP A 673 23.20 -19.06 -20.39
N ALA A 674 22.82 -20.29 -20.03
CA ALA A 674 22.45 -21.33 -21.00
C ALA A 674 21.32 -20.87 -21.94
N ALA A 675 20.33 -20.13 -21.42
CA ALA A 675 19.29 -19.51 -22.24
C ALA A 675 19.84 -18.43 -23.19
N LEU A 676 20.74 -17.55 -22.74
CA LEU A 676 21.32 -16.51 -23.60
C LEU A 676 22.19 -17.12 -24.71
N ILE A 677 22.97 -18.16 -24.39
CA ILE A 677 23.74 -18.93 -25.38
C ILE A 677 22.80 -19.58 -26.40
N THR A 678 21.68 -20.16 -25.93
CA THR A 678 20.68 -20.79 -26.81
C THR A 678 20.00 -19.77 -27.74
N VAL A 679 19.66 -18.56 -27.26
CA VAL A 679 19.16 -17.46 -28.13
C VAL A 679 20.15 -17.14 -29.25
N LEU A 680 21.43 -16.95 -28.89
CA LEU A 680 22.47 -16.58 -29.86
C LEU A 680 22.76 -17.71 -30.85
N GLN A 681 22.75 -18.98 -30.40
CA GLN A 681 22.89 -20.14 -31.28
C GLN A 681 21.74 -20.19 -32.30
N ILE A 682 20.48 -20.11 -31.85
CA ILE A 682 19.30 -20.12 -32.73
C ILE A 682 19.37 -18.97 -33.75
N HIS A 683 19.73 -17.76 -33.31
CA HIS A 683 19.88 -16.60 -34.18
C HIS A 683 20.95 -16.77 -35.27
N LEU A 684 22.00 -17.55 -35.00
CA LEU A 684 23.12 -17.81 -35.91
C LEU A 684 22.95 -19.05 -36.80
N THR A 685 22.24 -20.09 -36.36
CA THR A 685 22.20 -21.39 -37.05
C THR A 685 20.84 -21.82 -37.58
N GLU A 686 19.73 -21.29 -37.06
CA GLU A 686 18.38 -21.68 -37.44
C GLU A 686 17.76 -20.67 -38.44
N PRO A 687 16.85 -21.09 -39.35
CA PRO A 687 16.23 -20.20 -40.34
C PRO A 687 15.35 -19.08 -39.74
N GLU A 688 14.74 -18.27 -40.61
CA GLU A 688 13.89 -17.14 -40.19
C GLU A 688 12.73 -17.57 -39.29
N GLY A 689 12.45 -16.74 -38.28
CA GLY A 689 11.41 -16.97 -37.28
C GLY A 689 11.82 -16.37 -35.93
N ASP A 690 10.87 -15.78 -35.21
CA ASP A 690 11.14 -15.06 -33.97
C ASP A 690 11.26 -16.02 -32.77
N ILE A 691 11.98 -15.55 -31.74
CA ILE A 691 12.34 -16.30 -30.55
C ILE A 691 11.52 -15.82 -29.34
N LEU A 692 10.92 -16.74 -28.59
CA LEU A 692 10.28 -16.48 -27.30
C LEU A 692 11.07 -17.17 -26.17
N LEU A 693 11.73 -16.39 -25.32
CA LEU A 693 12.44 -16.87 -24.13
C LEU A 693 11.60 -16.62 -22.87
N PHE A 694 11.33 -17.67 -22.10
CA PHE A 694 10.68 -17.57 -20.79
C PHE A 694 11.72 -17.35 -19.67
N LEU A 695 11.51 -16.34 -18.82
CA LEU A 695 12.29 -16.06 -17.59
C LEU A 695 11.35 -15.79 -16.40
N THR A 696 11.88 -15.75 -15.17
CA THR A 696 11.04 -15.79 -13.96
C THR A 696 10.62 -14.41 -13.44
N GLY A 697 11.33 -13.32 -13.78
CA GLY A 697 10.96 -11.97 -13.34
C GLY A 697 11.80 -10.83 -13.93
N GLN A 698 11.39 -9.59 -13.60
CA GLN A 698 11.93 -8.36 -14.20
C GLN A 698 13.45 -8.23 -14.12
N GLU A 699 14.08 -8.53 -12.98
CA GLU A 699 15.54 -8.36 -12.81
C GLU A 699 16.34 -9.31 -13.72
N GLU A 700 15.84 -10.53 -13.95
CA GLU A 700 16.45 -11.46 -14.92
C GLU A 700 16.23 -10.99 -16.35
N ILE A 701 15.04 -10.48 -16.68
CA ILE A 701 14.69 -10.02 -18.02
C ILE A 701 15.51 -8.78 -18.40
N ASP A 702 15.58 -7.77 -17.53
CA ASP A 702 16.39 -6.56 -17.77
C ASP A 702 17.89 -6.91 -17.92
N PHE A 703 18.40 -7.89 -17.17
CA PHE A 703 19.78 -8.36 -17.32
C PHE A 703 20.00 -9.17 -18.60
N ALA A 704 19.10 -10.10 -18.92
CA ALA A 704 19.13 -10.90 -20.14
C ALA A 704 19.13 -10.02 -21.39
N CYS A 705 18.25 -9.02 -21.43
CA CYS A 705 18.19 -8.07 -22.54
C CYS A 705 19.48 -7.24 -22.67
N GLN A 706 20.06 -6.78 -21.55
CA GLN A 706 21.34 -6.09 -21.56
C GLN A 706 22.48 -7.00 -22.09
N SER A 707 22.64 -8.20 -21.55
CA SER A 707 23.75 -9.08 -21.94
C SER A 707 23.59 -9.69 -23.33
N LEU A 708 22.36 -9.87 -23.84
CA LEU A 708 22.14 -10.17 -25.25
C LEU A 708 22.60 -9.02 -26.15
N TYR A 709 22.27 -7.77 -25.81
CA TYR A 709 22.69 -6.59 -26.58
C TYR A 709 24.22 -6.40 -26.58
N GLU A 710 24.87 -6.61 -25.43
CA GLU A 710 26.33 -6.58 -25.29
C GLU A 710 27.01 -7.68 -26.11
N ARG A 711 26.51 -8.92 -26.06
CA ARG A 711 27.01 -10.05 -26.87
C ARG A 711 26.78 -9.82 -28.37
N MET A 712 25.63 -9.30 -28.77
CA MET A 712 25.35 -8.92 -30.17
C MET A 712 26.27 -7.82 -30.67
N LYS A 713 26.60 -6.81 -29.85
CA LYS A 713 27.62 -5.80 -30.21
C LYS A 713 29.00 -6.42 -30.39
N GLY A 714 29.38 -7.38 -29.54
CA GLY A 714 30.64 -8.13 -29.65
C GLY A 714 30.77 -8.99 -30.92
N LEU A 715 29.65 -9.51 -31.44
CA LEU A 715 29.59 -10.30 -32.69
C LEU A 715 29.77 -9.46 -33.98
N GLY A 716 29.56 -8.14 -33.90
CA GLY A 716 29.83 -7.20 -35.00
C GLY A 716 28.86 -7.29 -36.19
N LYS A 717 29.19 -6.55 -37.27
CA LYS A 717 28.30 -6.30 -38.42
C LYS A 717 28.05 -7.50 -39.34
N ASN A 718 28.63 -8.66 -39.06
CA ASN A 718 28.49 -9.87 -39.90
C ASN A 718 27.28 -10.73 -39.52
N VAL A 719 26.51 -10.34 -38.50
CA VAL A 719 25.36 -11.07 -37.98
C VAL A 719 24.08 -10.23 -38.22
N PRO A 720 22.93 -10.85 -38.59
CA PRO A 720 21.65 -10.14 -38.68
C PRO A 720 21.26 -9.42 -37.38
N GLU A 721 20.52 -8.33 -37.49
CA GLU A 721 20.12 -7.54 -36.33
C GLU A 721 19.07 -8.28 -35.47
N LEU A 722 19.28 -8.29 -34.15
CA LEU A 722 18.41 -8.93 -33.17
C LEU A 722 17.64 -7.87 -32.37
N ILE A 723 16.33 -7.77 -32.58
CA ILE A 723 15.44 -6.83 -31.90
C ILE A 723 15.01 -7.46 -30.56
N ILE A 724 15.51 -6.91 -29.46
CA ILE A 724 15.28 -7.43 -28.10
C ILE A 724 14.11 -6.70 -27.45
N LEU A 725 13.04 -7.42 -27.08
CA LEU A 725 11.84 -6.85 -26.44
C LEU A 725 11.51 -7.56 -25.10
N PRO A 726 11.56 -6.86 -23.95
CA PRO A 726 11.17 -7.43 -22.65
C PRO A 726 9.65 -7.44 -22.46
N VAL A 727 9.10 -8.43 -21.73
CA VAL A 727 7.67 -8.49 -21.36
C VAL A 727 7.46 -8.99 -19.94
N TYR A 728 6.92 -8.13 -19.08
CA TYR A 728 6.53 -8.47 -17.71
C TYR A 728 5.37 -7.57 -17.24
N SER A 729 4.60 -8.02 -16.26
CA SER A 729 3.32 -7.39 -15.86
C SER A 729 3.40 -5.91 -15.45
N ALA A 730 4.56 -5.46 -14.96
CA ALA A 730 4.81 -4.06 -14.57
C ALA A 730 5.23 -3.15 -15.74
N LEU A 731 5.42 -3.68 -16.95
CA LEU A 731 5.84 -2.91 -18.13
C LEU A 731 4.67 -2.06 -18.68
N PRO A 732 4.89 -0.80 -19.11
CA PRO A 732 3.83 0.03 -19.69
C PRO A 732 3.11 -0.60 -20.90
N SER A 733 1.81 -0.34 -21.03
CA SER A 733 0.93 -0.94 -22.05
C SER A 733 1.38 -0.68 -23.50
N GLU A 734 1.94 0.51 -23.76
CA GLU A 734 2.52 0.88 -25.07
C GLU A 734 3.69 -0.04 -25.44
N MET A 735 4.53 -0.39 -24.46
CA MET A 735 5.67 -1.29 -24.62
C MET A 735 5.27 -2.75 -24.77
N GLN A 736 4.22 -3.18 -24.05
CA GLN A 736 3.62 -4.49 -24.29
C GLN A 736 3.01 -4.59 -25.70
N SER A 737 2.64 -3.47 -26.34
CA SER A 737 2.06 -3.49 -27.69
C SER A 737 3.09 -3.75 -28.80
N ARG A 738 4.35 -3.28 -28.64
CA ARG A 738 5.42 -3.47 -29.64
C ARG A 738 5.77 -4.93 -29.94
N ILE A 739 5.39 -5.89 -29.09
CA ILE A 739 5.68 -7.32 -29.34
C ILE A 739 4.84 -7.90 -30.47
N PHE A 740 3.68 -7.30 -30.76
CA PHE A 740 2.79 -7.69 -31.86
C PHE A 740 3.21 -7.10 -33.21
N ASP A 741 4.14 -6.13 -33.24
CA ASP A 741 4.73 -5.66 -34.49
C ASP A 741 5.60 -6.79 -35.09
N PRO A 742 5.50 -7.07 -36.41
CA PRO A 742 6.34 -8.07 -37.05
C PRO A 742 7.80 -7.60 -37.18
N ALA A 743 8.75 -8.54 -37.19
CA ALA A 743 10.15 -8.23 -37.46
C ALA A 743 10.31 -7.65 -38.89
N PRO A 744 11.12 -6.60 -39.10
CA PRO A 744 11.48 -6.15 -40.44
C PRO A 744 12.26 -7.23 -41.21
N PRO A 745 12.15 -7.31 -42.55
CA PRO A 745 12.84 -8.31 -43.35
C PRO A 745 14.35 -8.34 -43.08
N GLY A 746 14.93 -9.53 -42.91
CA GLY A 746 16.35 -9.72 -42.57
C GLY A 746 16.73 -9.38 -41.11
N LYS A 747 15.76 -9.09 -40.24
CA LYS A 747 15.96 -8.96 -38.78
C LYS A 747 15.18 -10.05 -38.04
N ARG A 748 15.61 -10.41 -36.84
CA ARG A 748 14.88 -11.34 -35.95
C ARG A 748 14.46 -10.62 -34.68
N LYS A 749 13.26 -10.90 -34.15
CA LYS A 749 12.80 -10.43 -32.84
C LYS A 749 13.02 -11.53 -31.80
N VAL A 750 13.58 -11.17 -30.64
CA VAL A 750 13.56 -11.99 -29.44
C VAL A 750 12.69 -11.32 -28.38
N VAL A 751 11.63 -12.02 -27.98
CA VAL A 751 10.75 -11.61 -26.90
C VAL A 751 11.18 -12.33 -25.63
N VAL A 752 11.58 -11.57 -24.61
CA VAL A 752 12.05 -12.10 -23.33
C VAL A 752 10.96 -11.85 -22.28
N ALA A 753 10.21 -12.89 -21.94
CA ALA A 753 8.91 -12.78 -21.27
C ALA A 753 8.81 -13.58 -19.97
N THR A 754 7.93 -13.16 -19.06
CA THR A 754 7.45 -14.04 -17.97
C THR A 754 6.34 -14.99 -18.47
N ASN A 755 5.77 -15.77 -17.54
CA ASN A 755 4.52 -16.53 -17.72
C ASN A 755 3.32 -15.71 -18.24
N ILE A 756 3.41 -14.38 -18.34
CA ILE A 756 2.43 -13.55 -19.05
C ILE A 756 2.20 -14.01 -20.50
N ALA A 757 3.24 -14.51 -21.18
CA ALA A 757 3.16 -15.03 -22.55
C ALA A 757 2.63 -16.47 -22.66
N GLU A 758 2.48 -17.18 -21.53
CA GLU A 758 2.24 -18.63 -21.47
C GLU A 758 0.82 -19.05 -21.88
N ALA A 759 -0.19 -18.22 -21.58
CA ALA A 759 -1.59 -18.49 -21.87
C ALA A 759 -2.19 -17.41 -22.80
N SER A 760 -2.41 -16.20 -22.29
CA SER A 760 -3.34 -15.21 -22.87
C SER A 760 -2.81 -14.30 -23.98
N LEU A 761 -1.53 -14.37 -24.35
CA LEU A 761 -0.93 -13.55 -25.42
C LEU A 761 -0.69 -14.35 -26.70
N THR A 762 -1.15 -13.83 -27.85
CA THR A 762 -0.84 -14.32 -29.20
C THR A 762 0.20 -13.40 -29.84
N ILE A 763 1.47 -13.81 -29.80
CA ILE A 763 2.54 -13.16 -30.54
C ILE A 763 2.72 -13.93 -31.84
N ASP A 764 2.46 -13.27 -32.96
CA ASP A 764 2.62 -13.86 -34.29
C ASP A 764 4.10 -13.85 -34.69
N GLY A 765 4.50 -14.85 -35.51
CA GLY A 765 5.88 -14.99 -35.99
C GLY A 765 6.84 -15.71 -35.04
N ILE A 766 6.40 -16.18 -33.87
CA ILE A 766 7.23 -17.05 -33.00
C ILE A 766 7.34 -18.45 -33.61
N PHE A 767 8.57 -18.88 -33.93
CA PHE A 767 8.91 -20.24 -34.38
C PHE A 767 9.80 -20.99 -33.37
N TYR A 768 10.52 -20.25 -32.51
CA TYR A 768 11.47 -20.81 -31.56
C TYR A 768 11.07 -20.45 -30.13
N VAL A 769 10.91 -21.46 -29.26
CA VAL A 769 10.66 -21.28 -27.83
C VAL A 769 11.86 -21.79 -27.04
N ILE A 770 12.30 -21.01 -26.05
CA ILE A 770 13.29 -21.44 -25.06
C ILE A 770 12.61 -21.43 -23.70
N ASP A 771 12.57 -22.60 -23.06
CA ASP A 771 11.93 -22.80 -21.76
C ASP A 771 12.96 -23.34 -20.73
N PRO A 772 13.39 -22.50 -19.78
CA PRO A 772 14.19 -22.93 -18.64
C PRO A 772 13.45 -23.82 -17.63
N GLY A 773 12.12 -23.93 -17.71
CA GLY A 773 11.33 -24.78 -16.81
C GLY A 773 10.98 -24.15 -15.46
N PHE A 774 11.14 -22.83 -15.29
CA PHE A 774 10.87 -22.11 -14.05
C PHE A 774 9.78 -21.03 -14.19
N ALA A 775 9.17 -20.67 -13.05
CA ALA A 775 8.28 -19.53 -12.87
C ALA A 775 8.34 -19.03 -11.41
N LYS A 776 8.08 -17.74 -11.17
CA LYS A 776 7.78 -17.24 -9.83
C LYS A 776 6.31 -17.50 -9.49
N GLN A 777 6.04 -18.04 -8.31
CA GLN A 777 4.70 -18.30 -7.78
C GLN A 777 4.58 -17.65 -6.41
N ASN A 778 3.41 -17.11 -6.09
CA ASN A 778 3.12 -16.65 -4.74
C ASN A 778 2.78 -17.85 -3.84
N VAL A 779 3.29 -17.83 -2.62
CA VAL A 779 3.17 -18.87 -1.60
C VAL A 779 2.88 -18.23 -0.25
N TYR A 780 1.65 -18.40 0.22
CA TYR A 780 1.23 -18.03 1.56
C TYR A 780 1.66 -19.10 2.58
N ASN A 781 2.25 -18.69 3.70
CA ASN A 781 2.48 -19.54 4.86
C ASN A 781 1.45 -19.24 5.97
N PRO A 782 0.45 -20.12 6.22
CA PRO A 782 -0.57 -19.88 7.25
C PRO A 782 -0.06 -19.81 8.70
N LYS A 783 1.18 -20.25 8.98
CA LYS A 783 1.79 -20.09 10.31
C LYS A 783 2.34 -18.68 10.49
N GLN A 784 3.08 -18.17 9.50
CA GLN A 784 3.70 -16.84 9.56
C GLN A 784 2.78 -15.69 9.13
N GLY A 785 1.67 -15.99 8.45
CA GLY A 785 0.80 -14.99 7.83
C GLY A 785 1.42 -14.28 6.62
N LEU A 786 2.54 -14.78 6.09
CA LEU A 786 3.31 -14.13 5.03
C LEU A 786 3.03 -14.72 3.64
N ASP A 787 2.85 -13.83 2.66
CA ASP A 787 2.90 -14.14 1.23
C ASP A 787 4.35 -14.00 0.72
N SER A 788 4.85 -15.01 0.02
CA SER A 788 6.25 -15.10 -0.44
C SER A 788 6.34 -15.48 -1.93
N LEU A 789 7.11 -14.71 -2.70
CA LEU A 789 7.24 -14.91 -4.16
C LEU A 789 8.44 -15.80 -4.51
N VAL A 790 8.23 -17.12 -4.45
CA VAL A 790 9.28 -18.15 -4.60
C VAL A 790 9.50 -18.54 -6.06
N ILE A 791 10.75 -18.82 -6.46
CA ILE A 791 11.06 -19.45 -7.76
C ILE A 791 10.77 -20.95 -7.67
N THR A 792 9.92 -21.43 -8.57
CA THR A 792 9.42 -22.81 -8.59
C THR A 792 9.60 -23.44 -9.98
N PRO A 793 9.87 -24.75 -10.08
CA PRO A 793 9.73 -25.49 -11.32
C PRO A 793 8.29 -25.44 -11.84
N ILE A 794 8.11 -25.45 -13.16
CA ILE A 794 6.78 -25.48 -13.78
C ILE A 794 6.19 -26.89 -13.83
N SER A 795 4.88 -26.96 -14.11
CA SER A 795 4.19 -28.22 -14.39
C SER A 795 4.41 -28.68 -15.84
N GLN A 796 4.21 -29.96 -16.10
CA GLN A 796 4.22 -30.51 -17.46
C GLN A 796 3.13 -29.87 -18.34
N ALA A 797 1.98 -29.50 -17.76
CA ALA A 797 0.93 -28.73 -18.44
C ALA A 797 1.44 -27.34 -18.89
N SER A 798 2.07 -26.58 -18.00
CA SER A 798 2.71 -25.30 -18.30
C SER A 798 3.79 -25.44 -19.40
N ALA A 799 4.69 -26.41 -19.25
CA ALA A 799 5.73 -26.73 -20.24
C ALA A 799 5.17 -27.09 -21.63
N LYS A 800 3.98 -27.71 -21.71
CA LYS A 800 3.26 -27.97 -22.98
C LYS A 800 2.68 -26.68 -23.57
N GLN A 801 2.09 -25.80 -22.75
CA GLN A 801 1.57 -24.50 -23.22
C GLN A 801 2.67 -23.56 -23.75
N ARG A 802 3.84 -23.56 -23.09
CA ARG A 802 5.05 -22.86 -23.54
C ARG A 802 5.51 -23.38 -24.90
N ALA A 803 5.69 -24.69 -25.04
CA ALA A 803 6.07 -25.32 -26.32
C ALA A 803 5.06 -25.01 -27.44
N GLY A 804 3.75 -25.05 -27.13
CA GLY A 804 2.68 -24.72 -28.06
C GLY A 804 2.69 -23.29 -28.61
N ARG A 805 3.49 -22.36 -28.04
CA ARG A 805 3.67 -21.01 -28.61
C ARG A 805 4.39 -21.04 -29.96
N ALA A 806 5.32 -21.98 -30.17
CA ALA A 806 6.09 -22.14 -31.41
C ALA A 806 5.24 -22.67 -32.57
N GLY A 807 4.19 -23.46 -32.29
CA GLY A 807 3.39 -24.15 -33.32
C GLY A 807 2.24 -23.32 -33.89
N ARG A 808 2.16 -22.02 -33.62
CA ARG A 808 0.98 -21.19 -33.95
C ARG A 808 0.98 -20.63 -35.37
N THR A 809 2.14 -20.20 -35.87
CA THR A 809 2.25 -19.57 -37.21
C THR A 809 2.74 -20.58 -38.27
N GLY A 810 3.59 -21.51 -37.87
CA GLY A 810 4.16 -22.58 -38.70
C GLY A 810 4.83 -23.64 -37.83
N PRO A 811 5.45 -24.68 -38.44
CA PRO A 811 6.21 -25.70 -37.70
C PRO A 811 7.40 -25.08 -36.96
N GLY A 812 7.57 -25.41 -35.68
CA GLY A 812 8.53 -24.72 -34.80
C GLY A 812 9.38 -25.65 -33.95
N LYS A 813 10.25 -25.08 -33.10
CA LYS A 813 11.13 -25.80 -32.16
C LYS A 813 11.00 -25.27 -30.74
N CYS A 814 11.03 -26.15 -29.75
CA CYS A 814 11.04 -25.85 -28.33
C CYS A 814 12.28 -26.44 -27.66
N TYR A 815 13.18 -25.57 -27.19
CA TYR A 815 14.41 -25.91 -26.49
C TYR A 815 14.16 -25.83 -24.99
N ARG A 816 14.16 -26.98 -24.32
CA ARG A 816 13.98 -27.13 -22.88
C ARG A 816 15.34 -27.28 -22.20
N LEU A 817 15.67 -26.37 -21.30
CA LEU A 817 16.99 -26.34 -20.63
C LEU A 817 17.09 -27.30 -19.43
N TYR A 818 16.26 -28.34 -19.46
CA TYR A 818 16.15 -29.39 -18.45
C TYR A 818 16.06 -30.75 -19.13
N THR A 819 16.52 -31.79 -18.45
CA THR A 819 16.53 -33.16 -19.00
C THR A 819 15.11 -33.72 -19.12
N GLU A 820 14.93 -34.67 -20.04
CA GLU A 820 13.66 -35.40 -20.15
C GLU A 820 13.33 -36.17 -18.86
N SER A 821 14.34 -36.67 -18.14
CA SER A 821 14.15 -37.31 -16.83
C SER A 821 13.60 -36.35 -15.78
N ALA A 822 14.06 -35.09 -15.73
CA ALA A 822 13.51 -34.08 -14.83
C ALA A 822 12.07 -33.71 -15.22
N TYR A 823 11.79 -33.55 -16.52
CA TYR A 823 10.43 -33.31 -17.02
C TYR A 823 9.44 -34.42 -16.63
N ARG A 824 9.82 -35.69 -16.77
CA ARG A 824 8.95 -36.84 -16.44
C ARG A 824 8.83 -37.04 -14.92
N ASN A 825 9.92 -36.93 -14.16
CA ASN A 825 9.97 -37.38 -12.76
C ASN A 825 9.91 -36.24 -11.74
N GLU A 826 10.62 -35.11 -11.94
CA GLU A 826 10.68 -34.02 -10.97
C GLU A 826 9.48 -33.05 -11.08
N MET A 827 9.03 -32.74 -12.30
CA MET A 827 7.89 -31.84 -12.51
C MET A 827 6.55 -32.48 -12.09
N SER A 828 5.58 -31.64 -11.71
CA SER A 828 4.19 -32.06 -11.50
C SER A 828 3.44 -32.19 -12.84
N PRO A 829 2.46 -33.10 -13.00
CA PRO A 829 1.68 -33.19 -14.24
C PRO A 829 0.90 -31.91 -14.55
N THR A 830 0.29 -31.32 -13.51
CA THR A 830 -0.54 -30.11 -13.55
C THR A 830 -0.01 -29.07 -12.57
N THR A 831 -0.37 -27.81 -12.79
CA THR A 831 -0.07 -26.72 -11.84
C THR A 831 -0.92 -26.89 -10.59
N ILE A 832 -0.35 -26.65 -9.41
CA ILE A 832 -1.09 -26.64 -8.14
C ILE A 832 -2.12 -25.48 -8.20
N PRO A 833 -3.39 -25.66 -7.83
CA PRO A 833 -4.39 -24.58 -7.82
C PRO A 833 -3.99 -23.40 -6.94
N GLU A 834 -4.55 -22.21 -7.18
CA GLU A 834 -4.29 -21.05 -6.30
C GLU A 834 -4.87 -21.23 -4.90
N ILE A 835 -6.02 -21.88 -4.75
CA ILE A 835 -6.70 -22.09 -3.46
C ILE A 835 -5.87 -22.92 -2.45
N GLN A 836 -4.84 -23.65 -2.90
CA GLN A 836 -3.92 -24.38 -2.04
C GLN A 836 -2.64 -23.58 -1.68
N ARG A 837 -2.48 -22.35 -2.19
CA ARG A 837 -1.21 -21.59 -2.14
C ARG A 837 -1.32 -20.13 -1.70
N ILE A 838 -2.52 -19.56 -1.53
CA ILE A 838 -2.72 -18.14 -1.16
C ILE A 838 -3.57 -17.98 0.12
N ASN A 839 -3.56 -16.79 0.71
CA ASN A 839 -4.40 -16.46 1.87
C ASN A 839 -5.90 -16.61 1.53
N LEU A 840 -6.64 -17.36 2.36
CA LEU A 840 -8.05 -17.66 2.14
C LEU A 840 -9.02 -16.68 2.82
N GLY A 841 -8.56 -15.75 3.66
CA GLY A 841 -9.39 -14.88 4.50
C GLY A 841 -10.55 -14.19 3.77
N MET A 842 -10.29 -13.59 2.60
CA MET A 842 -11.34 -12.93 1.80
C MET A 842 -12.32 -13.94 1.17
N THR A 843 -11.84 -15.11 0.76
CA THR A 843 -12.67 -16.18 0.19
C THR A 843 -13.55 -16.84 1.25
N THR A 844 -12.99 -17.16 2.42
CA THR A 844 -13.71 -17.64 3.61
C THR A 844 -14.83 -16.68 4.01
N LEU A 845 -14.55 -15.36 4.03
CA LEU A 845 -15.54 -14.33 4.31
C LEU A 845 -16.69 -14.34 3.29
N ASN A 846 -16.37 -14.40 1.99
CA ASN A 846 -17.37 -14.42 0.92
C ASN A 846 -18.21 -15.71 0.93
N MET A 847 -17.61 -16.88 1.15
CA MET A 847 -18.34 -18.14 1.24
C MET A 847 -19.29 -18.18 2.44
N LYS A 848 -18.86 -17.67 3.61
CA LYS A 848 -19.75 -17.49 4.78
C LYS A 848 -20.87 -16.48 4.50
N ALA A 849 -20.62 -15.45 3.68
CA ALA A 849 -21.65 -14.49 3.25
C ALA A 849 -22.67 -15.10 2.28
N MET A 850 -22.26 -16.08 1.45
CA MET A 850 -23.14 -16.93 0.63
C MET A 850 -23.87 -18.03 1.45
N GLY A 851 -23.83 -17.98 2.79
CA GLY A 851 -24.48 -18.95 3.66
C GLY A 851 -23.79 -20.32 3.75
N ILE A 852 -22.59 -20.48 3.19
CA ILE A 852 -21.82 -21.73 3.27
C ILE A 852 -21.18 -21.82 4.66
N ASN A 853 -21.90 -22.45 5.59
CA ASN A 853 -21.47 -22.56 6.98
C ASN A 853 -20.38 -23.62 7.20
N ASP A 854 -20.46 -24.77 6.51
CA ASP A 854 -19.40 -25.77 6.49
C ASP A 854 -18.50 -25.56 5.27
N LEU A 855 -17.24 -25.20 5.54
CA LEU A 855 -16.20 -24.97 4.53
C LEU A 855 -15.27 -26.19 4.36
N LEU A 856 -15.30 -27.14 5.29
CA LEU A 856 -14.49 -28.36 5.25
C LEU A 856 -15.20 -29.46 4.44
N SER A 857 -16.54 -29.50 4.48
CA SER A 857 -17.36 -30.37 3.65
C SER A 857 -17.70 -29.79 2.26
N PHE A 858 -17.16 -28.62 1.90
CA PHE A 858 -17.51 -27.98 0.63
C PHE A 858 -16.89 -28.73 -0.57
N ASP A 859 -17.68 -28.88 -1.63
CA ASP A 859 -17.39 -29.65 -2.84
C ASP A 859 -16.37 -28.94 -3.75
N PHE A 860 -15.15 -28.74 -3.25
CA PHE A 860 -14.01 -28.26 -4.04
C PHE A 860 -13.48 -29.36 -4.98
N MET A 861 -12.98 -28.97 -6.15
CA MET A 861 -12.32 -29.91 -7.09
C MET A 861 -10.99 -30.44 -6.52
N ASP A 862 -10.18 -29.53 -5.95
CA ASP A 862 -9.01 -29.85 -5.13
C ASP A 862 -9.13 -28.98 -3.87
N PRO A 863 -9.41 -29.54 -2.68
CA PRO A 863 -9.64 -28.73 -1.48
C PRO A 863 -8.37 -28.02 -0.99
N PRO A 864 -8.50 -26.84 -0.34
CA PRO A 864 -7.40 -26.21 0.39
C PRO A 864 -6.91 -27.09 1.56
N SER A 865 -5.75 -26.78 2.13
CA SER A 865 -5.33 -27.40 3.39
C SER A 865 -6.25 -26.96 4.54
N PRO A 866 -6.69 -27.86 5.44
CA PRO A 866 -7.54 -27.49 6.58
C PRO A 866 -6.92 -26.40 7.45
N GLN A 867 -5.59 -26.42 7.61
CA GLN A 867 -4.84 -25.39 8.35
C GLN A 867 -5.00 -23.98 7.74
N ALA A 868 -5.05 -23.84 6.41
CA ALA A 868 -5.26 -22.55 5.76
C ALA A 868 -6.70 -22.03 5.95
N LEU A 869 -7.70 -22.92 5.98
CA LEU A 869 -9.09 -22.56 6.31
C LEU A 869 -9.22 -22.16 7.79
N ILE A 870 -8.62 -22.93 8.71
CA ILE A 870 -8.64 -22.64 10.15
C ILE A 870 -7.98 -21.28 10.43
N SER A 871 -6.76 -21.04 9.94
CA SER A 871 -6.06 -19.74 10.09
C SER A 871 -6.88 -18.57 9.51
N ALA A 872 -7.55 -18.75 8.37
CA ALA A 872 -8.46 -17.75 7.81
C ALA A 872 -9.70 -17.51 8.70
N MET A 873 -10.24 -18.54 9.34
CA MET A 873 -11.38 -18.41 10.28
C MET A 873 -10.95 -17.76 11.61
N GLU A 874 -9.75 -18.06 12.12
CA GLU A 874 -9.15 -17.42 13.30
C GLU A 874 -8.92 -15.92 13.08
N GLN A 875 -8.39 -15.54 11.91
CA GLN A 875 -8.24 -14.14 11.49
C GLN A 875 -9.59 -13.42 11.43
N LEU A 876 -10.61 -14.02 10.79
CA LEU A 876 -11.94 -13.42 10.69
C LEU A 876 -12.69 -13.33 12.04
N TYR A 877 -12.52 -14.31 12.93
CA TYR A 877 -13.03 -14.27 14.31
C TYR A 877 -12.37 -13.16 15.13
N SER A 878 -11.04 -13.04 15.04
CA SER A 878 -10.26 -12.00 15.72
C SER A 878 -10.58 -10.60 15.17
N LEU A 879 -10.88 -10.47 13.88
CA LEU A 879 -11.43 -9.25 13.29
C LEU A 879 -12.84 -8.90 13.84
N GLY A 880 -13.62 -9.89 14.30
CA GLY A 880 -15.02 -9.73 14.69
C GLY A 880 -16.03 -9.94 13.54
N ALA A 881 -15.57 -10.46 12.40
CA ALA A 881 -16.42 -10.85 11.29
C ALA A 881 -17.19 -12.15 11.58
N LEU A 882 -16.60 -13.06 12.36
CA LEU A 882 -17.24 -14.28 12.87
C LEU A 882 -17.54 -14.16 14.38
N ASP A 883 -18.57 -14.88 14.83
CA ASP A 883 -18.92 -15.07 16.23
C ASP A 883 -18.34 -16.38 16.81
N GLU A 884 -18.71 -16.70 18.05
CA GLU A 884 -18.20 -17.86 18.81
C GLU A 884 -18.79 -19.20 18.33
N GLU A 885 -19.79 -19.17 17.43
CA GLU A 885 -20.34 -20.34 16.71
C GLU A 885 -19.74 -20.47 15.30
N GLY A 886 -18.89 -19.52 14.87
CA GLY A 886 -18.31 -19.48 13.53
C GLY A 886 -19.28 -19.01 12.44
N LEU A 887 -20.37 -18.32 12.83
CA LEU A 887 -21.36 -17.72 11.94
C LEU A 887 -21.03 -16.24 11.66
N LEU A 888 -21.63 -15.69 10.59
CA LEU A 888 -21.27 -14.36 10.07
C LEU A 888 -22.03 -13.22 10.76
N THR A 889 -21.29 -12.40 11.51
CA THR A 889 -21.83 -11.29 12.31
C THR A 889 -22.40 -10.16 11.45
N LYS A 890 -23.14 -9.23 12.07
CA LYS A 890 -23.60 -7.99 11.39
C LYS A 890 -22.44 -7.17 10.82
N LEU A 891 -21.28 -7.20 11.48
CA LEU A 891 -20.03 -6.60 11.01
C LEU A 891 -19.47 -7.39 9.81
N GLY A 892 -19.34 -8.71 9.94
CA GLY A 892 -18.86 -9.58 8.86
C GLY A 892 -19.66 -9.47 7.57
N ARG A 893 -21.00 -9.40 7.65
CA ARG A 893 -21.88 -9.16 6.49
C ARG A 893 -21.56 -7.83 5.80
N LYS A 894 -21.39 -6.74 6.57
CA LYS A 894 -20.98 -5.45 6.00
C LYS A 894 -19.55 -5.48 5.44
N MET A 895 -18.64 -6.29 5.99
CA MET A 895 -17.27 -6.43 5.47
C MET A 895 -17.21 -7.15 4.12
N ALA A 896 -18.02 -8.20 3.91
CA ALA A 896 -18.07 -8.97 2.66
C ALA A 896 -18.60 -8.16 1.46
N GLU A 897 -19.44 -7.15 1.72
CA GLU A 897 -19.99 -6.25 0.70
C GLU A 897 -18.94 -5.33 0.05
N PHE A 898 -17.84 -5.05 0.74
CA PHE A 898 -16.75 -4.23 0.20
C PHE A 898 -15.77 -5.08 -0.61
N PRO A 899 -15.33 -4.61 -1.81
CA PRO A 899 -14.27 -5.25 -2.58
C PRO A 899 -12.89 -4.89 -2.00
N LEU A 900 -12.71 -5.13 -0.70
CA LEU A 900 -11.55 -4.80 0.12
C LEU A 900 -11.21 -6.02 0.98
N ASP A 901 -9.94 -6.20 1.29
CA ASP A 901 -9.46 -7.31 2.11
C ASP A 901 -9.92 -7.14 3.57
N PRO A 902 -10.18 -8.21 4.35
CA PRO A 902 -10.89 -8.08 5.63
C PRO A 902 -10.30 -7.05 6.63
N PRO A 903 -8.97 -6.88 6.79
CA PRO A 903 -8.39 -5.80 7.59
C PRO A 903 -8.76 -4.38 7.08
N LEU A 904 -8.77 -4.17 5.77
CA LEU A 904 -9.17 -2.90 5.13
C LEU A 904 -10.67 -2.64 5.29
N SER A 905 -11.51 -3.67 5.15
CA SER A 905 -12.96 -3.58 5.41
C SER A 905 -13.26 -3.22 6.88
N LYS A 906 -12.52 -3.80 7.84
CA LYS A 906 -12.65 -3.43 9.25
C LYS A 906 -12.18 -1.99 9.51
N MET A 907 -11.03 -1.59 8.94
CA MET A 907 -10.51 -0.23 9.04
C MET A 907 -11.52 0.81 8.50
N LEU A 908 -12.18 0.54 7.37
CA LEU A 908 -13.20 1.41 6.81
C LEU A 908 -14.42 1.53 7.75
N LEU A 909 -14.94 0.41 8.27
CA LEU A 909 -16.10 0.43 9.16
C LEU A 909 -15.79 1.08 10.52
N ALA A 910 -14.59 0.87 11.08
CA ALA A 910 -14.09 1.56 12.25
C ALA A 910 -13.97 3.08 12.04
N SER A 911 -13.66 3.52 10.82
CA SER A 911 -13.53 4.95 10.51
C SER A 911 -14.86 5.71 10.49
N VAL A 912 -15.98 5.01 10.26
CA VAL A 912 -17.34 5.58 10.38
C VAL A 912 -17.65 5.83 11.86
N ASP A 913 -17.42 4.85 12.73
CA ASP A 913 -17.63 4.96 14.18
C ASP A 913 -16.78 6.07 14.83
N LEU A 914 -15.52 6.20 14.39
CA LEU A 914 -14.59 7.21 14.91
C LEU A 914 -14.79 8.61 14.28
N GLY A 915 -15.53 8.71 13.16
CA GLY A 915 -15.76 9.95 12.42
C GLY A 915 -14.52 10.45 11.65
N CYS A 916 -13.75 9.54 11.05
CA CYS A 916 -12.52 9.82 10.27
C CYS A 916 -12.53 9.13 8.90
N SER A 917 -13.72 9.04 8.30
CA SER A 917 -14.00 8.20 7.14
C SER A 917 -13.52 8.76 5.81
N ASP A 918 -13.54 10.08 5.57
CA ASP A 918 -13.03 10.64 4.30
C ASP A 918 -11.51 10.44 4.17
N GLU A 919 -10.78 10.59 5.27
CA GLU A 919 -9.35 10.34 5.35
C GLU A 919 -9.05 8.85 5.11
N ILE A 920 -9.70 7.94 5.83
CA ILE A 920 -9.47 6.49 5.72
C ILE A 920 -9.86 5.94 4.35
N LEU A 921 -11.01 6.34 3.80
CA LEU A 921 -11.45 5.95 2.46
C LEU A 921 -10.48 6.45 1.37
N THR A 922 -9.88 7.61 1.56
CA THR A 922 -8.81 8.12 0.69
C THR A 922 -7.52 7.31 0.83
N ILE A 923 -7.13 6.96 2.07
CA ILE A 923 -5.95 6.12 2.36
C ILE A 923 -6.08 4.72 1.73
N ILE A 924 -7.23 4.04 1.90
CA ILE A 924 -7.51 2.72 1.30
C ILE A 924 -7.38 2.78 -0.24
N ALA A 925 -7.93 3.82 -0.84
CA ALA A 925 -7.88 4.01 -2.29
C ALA A 925 -6.46 4.24 -2.81
N MET A 926 -5.60 4.91 -2.03
CA MET A 926 -4.18 5.05 -2.36
C MET A 926 -3.45 3.70 -2.25
N ILE A 927 -3.61 2.98 -1.14
CA ILE A 927 -3.00 1.65 -0.90
C ILE A 927 -3.33 0.67 -2.03
N GLN A 928 -4.60 0.58 -2.45
CA GLN A 928 -5.02 -0.35 -3.52
C GLN A 928 -4.53 0.01 -4.94
N THR A 929 -3.76 1.08 -5.09
CA THR A 929 -3.00 1.37 -6.32
C THR A 929 -1.52 1.03 -6.24
N GLY A 930 -1.02 0.61 -5.07
CA GLY A 930 0.38 0.25 -4.83
C GLY A 930 1.31 1.46 -4.79
N ASN A 931 2.55 1.29 -5.24
CA ASN A 931 3.54 2.37 -5.19
C ASN A 931 3.23 3.49 -6.21
N ILE A 932 2.82 4.64 -5.69
CA ILE A 932 2.45 5.86 -6.41
C ILE A 932 3.67 6.72 -6.79
N PHE A 933 4.81 6.54 -6.10
CA PHE A 933 6.02 7.33 -6.32
C PHE A 933 6.87 6.75 -7.46
N TYR A 934 7.40 7.62 -8.31
CA TYR A 934 8.29 7.27 -9.41
C TYR A 934 9.72 7.71 -9.07
N ARG A 935 10.68 6.78 -9.01
CA ARG A 935 12.07 7.06 -8.62
C ARG A 935 13.05 6.75 -9.76
N PRO A 936 13.10 7.60 -10.82
CA PRO A 936 14.01 7.40 -11.96
C PRO A 936 15.47 7.51 -11.52
N ARG A 937 16.35 6.69 -12.11
CA ARG A 937 17.76 6.55 -11.67
C ARG A 937 18.56 7.85 -11.81
N GLU A 938 18.33 8.62 -12.87
CA GLU A 938 18.98 9.92 -13.11
C GLU A 938 18.65 10.99 -12.06
N LYS A 939 17.44 10.94 -11.47
CA LYS A 939 16.88 12.05 -10.67
C LYS A 939 16.47 11.63 -9.26
N GLN A 940 17.09 10.56 -8.72
CA GLN A 940 16.76 10.01 -7.40
C GLN A 940 16.75 11.09 -6.31
N ALA A 941 17.82 11.87 -6.16
CA ALA A 941 17.90 12.93 -5.15
C ALA A 941 16.82 14.01 -5.30
N GLN A 942 16.41 14.35 -6.53
CA GLN A 942 15.31 15.31 -6.77
C GLN A 942 13.95 14.69 -6.42
N ALA A 943 13.72 13.44 -6.78
CA ALA A 943 12.50 12.70 -6.44
C ALA A 943 12.38 12.51 -4.92
N ASP A 944 13.46 12.13 -4.24
CA ASP A 944 13.51 11.95 -2.79
C ASP A 944 13.33 13.28 -2.05
N GLN A 945 13.95 14.39 -2.52
CA GLN A 945 13.74 15.73 -1.96
C GLN A 945 12.30 16.22 -2.17
N LYS A 946 11.69 15.97 -3.34
CA LYS A 946 10.27 16.27 -3.60
C LYS A 946 9.35 15.45 -2.70
N ARG A 947 9.65 14.16 -2.53
CA ARG A 947 8.91 13.21 -1.71
C ARG A 947 8.97 13.54 -0.21
N ALA A 948 10.13 13.98 0.28
CA ALA A 948 10.31 14.43 1.66
C ALA A 948 9.38 15.59 2.06
N LYS A 949 8.89 16.40 1.11
CA LYS A 949 7.92 17.49 1.37
C LYS A 949 6.51 16.99 1.73
N PHE A 950 6.22 15.71 1.51
CA PHE A 950 4.93 15.09 1.85
C PHE A 950 5.01 14.19 3.10
N PHE A 951 6.22 13.92 3.62
CA PHE A 951 6.42 13.05 4.78
C PHE A 951 5.71 13.61 6.01
N GLN A 952 4.78 12.85 6.56
CA GLN A 952 4.15 13.13 7.85
C GLN A 952 4.87 12.34 8.96
N PRO A 953 5.29 12.98 10.07
CA PRO A 953 6.07 12.35 11.13
C PRO A 953 5.32 11.26 11.91
N GLU A 954 4.02 11.12 11.69
CA GLU A 954 3.13 10.10 12.24
C GLU A 954 3.06 8.80 11.40
N GLY A 955 3.39 8.82 10.10
CA GLY A 955 3.44 7.61 9.27
C GLY A 955 3.23 7.76 7.76
N ASP A 956 3.48 6.66 7.05
CA ASP A 956 3.32 6.53 5.60
C ASP A 956 1.86 6.64 5.15
N HIS A 957 0.90 6.10 5.91
CA HIS A 957 -0.53 6.20 5.61
C HIS A 957 -0.97 7.68 5.47
N LEU A 958 -0.50 8.54 6.37
CA LEU A 958 -0.78 9.98 6.36
C LEU A 958 0.05 10.74 5.32
N THR A 959 1.24 10.23 4.99
CA THR A 959 2.03 10.70 3.83
C THR A 959 1.29 10.45 2.51
N LEU A 960 0.62 9.31 2.34
CA LEU A 960 -0.23 9.03 1.17
C LEU A 960 -1.45 9.96 1.12
N LEU A 961 -2.11 10.21 2.25
CA LEU A 961 -3.21 11.18 2.34
C LEU A 961 -2.77 12.58 1.88
N ALA A 962 -1.65 13.07 2.41
CA ALA A 962 -1.10 14.38 2.06
C ALA A 962 -0.77 14.53 0.56
N VAL A 963 -0.29 13.47 -0.10
CA VAL A 963 -0.08 13.46 -1.56
C VAL A 963 -1.40 13.59 -2.33
N TYR A 964 -2.45 12.86 -1.92
CA TYR A 964 -3.76 12.94 -2.58
C TYR A 964 -4.44 14.30 -2.36
N GLU A 965 -4.36 14.85 -1.15
CA GLU A 965 -4.89 16.18 -0.83
C GLU A 965 -4.18 17.29 -1.61
N ALA A 966 -2.85 17.24 -1.72
CA ALA A 966 -2.08 18.19 -2.51
C ALA A 966 -2.42 18.11 -4.01
N TRP A 967 -2.72 16.91 -4.53
CA TRP A 967 -3.18 16.73 -5.91
C TRP A 967 -4.62 17.25 -6.13
N LYS A 968 -5.53 16.96 -5.20
CA LYS A 968 -6.91 17.47 -5.14
C LYS A 968 -6.93 19.00 -5.11
N ALA A 969 -6.08 19.63 -4.29
CA ALA A 969 -5.89 21.08 -4.20
C ALA A 969 -5.21 21.71 -5.44
N LYS A 970 -4.71 20.90 -6.38
CA LYS A 970 -4.21 21.32 -7.69
C LYS A 970 -5.10 20.84 -8.84
N ASN A 971 -6.41 20.70 -8.58
CA ASN A 971 -7.45 20.37 -9.56
C ASN A 971 -7.11 19.13 -10.40
N PHE A 972 -6.52 18.10 -9.78
CA PHE A 972 -6.13 16.83 -10.42
C PHE A 972 -5.13 16.99 -11.59
N SER A 973 -4.33 18.06 -11.57
CA SER A 973 -3.36 18.42 -12.61
C SER A 973 -2.35 17.31 -12.90
N GLY A 974 -2.21 16.96 -14.19
CA GLY A 974 -1.20 16.01 -14.68
C GLY A 974 0.25 16.54 -14.61
N PRO A 975 0.54 17.78 -15.05
CA PRO A 975 1.86 18.39 -14.88
C PRO A 975 2.36 18.41 -13.43
N TRP A 976 1.47 18.65 -12.45
CA TRP A 976 1.85 18.61 -11.03
C TRP A 976 2.34 17.21 -10.60
N CYS A 977 1.76 16.14 -11.13
CA CYS A 977 2.24 14.78 -10.87
C CYS A 977 3.67 14.60 -11.38
N PHE A 978 3.97 15.08 -12.59
CA PHE A 978 5.30 15.00 -13.20
C PHE A 978 6.34 15.81 -12.40
N GLU A 979 6.03 17.05 -12.02
CA GLU A 979 6.91 17.90 -11.21
C GLU A 979 7.26 17.31 -9.84
N ASN A 980 6.42 16.45 -9.27
CA ASN A 980 6.60 15.87 -7.95
C ASN A 980 6.94 14.37 -8.00
N PHE A 981 7.26 13.84 -9.20
CA PHE A 981 7.63 12.44 -9.44
C PHE A 981 6.57 11.44 -8.96
N VAL A 982 5.30 11.73 -9.26
CA VAL A 982 4.13 10.93 -8.90
C VAL A 982 3.43 10.38 -10.16
N GLN A 983 2.94 9.14 -10.10
CA GLN A 983 2.27 8.48 -11.23
C GLN A 983 0.81 8.93 -11.39
N SER A 984 0.54 9.73 -12.43
CA SER A 984 -0.80 10.28 -12.72
C SER A 984 -1.87 9.20 -13.04
N ARG A 985 -1.47 8.08 -13.67
CA ARG A 985 -2.36 6.92 -13.91
C ARG A 985 -2.80 6.27 -12.60
N SER A 986 -1.88 6.12 -11.64
CA SER A 986 -2.16 5.53 -10.33
C SER A 986 -3.07 6.44 -9.49
N LEU A 987 -2.80 7.75 -9.44
CA LEU A 987 -3.66 8.71 -8.75
C LEU A 987 -5.10 8.77 -9.32
N ARG A 988 -5.27 8.69 -10.64
CA ARG A 988 -6.60 8.59 -11.25
C ARG A 988 -7.32 7.30 -10.84
N ARG A 989 -6.64 6.15 -10.90
CA ARG A 989 -7.19 4.88 -10.40
C ARG A 989 -7.55 4.95 -8.91
N ALA A 990 -6.79 5.67 -8.09
CA ALA A 990 -7.15 5.91 -6.68
C ALA A 990 -8.43 6.74 -6.56
N GLN A 991 -8.60 7.79 -7.37
CA GLN A 991 -9.83 8.58 -7.46
C GLN A 991 -11.05 7.71 -7.87
N ASP A 992 -10.87 6.77 -8.80
CA ASP A 992 -11.93 5.85 -9.25
C ASP A 992 -12.31 4.83 -8.15
N VAL A 993 -11.33 4.21 -7.50
CA VAL A 993 -11.54 3.33 -6.32
C VAL A 993 -12.26 4.09 -5.21
N ARG A 994 -11.77 5.30 -4.88
CA ARG A 994 -12.35 6.19 -3.86
C ARG A 994 -13.82 6.51 -4.16
N LYS A 995 -14.15 6.81 -5.42
CA LYS A 995 -15.53 7.08 -5.87
C LYS A 995 -16.44 5.87 -5.69
N GLN A 996 -15.97 4.66 -6.02
CA GLN A 996 -16.79 3.44 -5.87
C GLN A 996 -16.99 3.03 -4.42
N LEU A 997 -15.98 3.20 -3.56
CA LEU A 997 -16.15 2.98 -2.12
C LEU A 997 -17.20 3.94 -1.52
N LEU A 998 -17.22 5.20 -1.95
CA LEU A 998 -18.29 6.15 -1.58
C LEU A 998 -19.67 5.66 -2.06
N THR A 999 -19.81 5.27 -3.34
CA THR A 999 -21.09 4.72 -3.85
C THR A 999 -21.59 3.51 -3.04
N ILE A 1000 -20.69 2.68 -2.52
CA ILE A 1000 -21.03 1.54 -1.64
C ILE A 1000 -21.42 2.03 -0.24
N MET A 1001 -20.71 3.01 0.33
CA MET A 1001 -21.07 3.61 1.62
C MET A 1001 -22.43 4.31 1.58
N ASP A 1002 -22.71 5.09 0.52
CA ASP A 1002 -23.99 5.74 0.28
C ASP A 1002 -25.14 4.72 0.20
N LYS A 1003 -24.93 3.62 -0.56
CA LYS A 1003 -25.89 2.50 -0.67
C LYS A 1003 -26.23 1.90 0.70
N TYR A 1004 -25.24 1.76 1.58
CA TYR A 1004 -25.40 1.18 2.92
C TYR A 1004 -25.64 2.20 4.03
N LYS A 1005 -25.87 3.47 3.69
CA LYS A 1005 -26.14 4.59 4.62
C LYS A 1005 -25.08 4.67 5.73
N LEU A 1006 -23.81 4.73 5.32
CA LEU A 1006 -22.67 4.97 6.21
C LEU A 1006 -22.24 6.44 6.09
N ASP A 1007 -22.32 7.19 7.19
CA ASP A 1007 -22.05 8.63 7.19
C ASP A 1007 -20.59 8.94 6.87
N VAL A 1008 -20.36 9.80 5.87
CA VAL A 1008 -19.02 10.21 5.44
C VAL A 1008 -18.62 11.49 6.17
N VAL A 1009 -17.95 11.34 7.30
CA VAL A 1009 -17.41 12.42 8.14
C VAL A 1009 -15.89 12.50 8.03
N SER A 1010 -15.34 13.71 8.06
CA SER A 1010 -13.90 14.02 8.11
C SER A 1010 -13.49 14.37 9.55
N ALA A 1011 -12.34 13.86 9.99
CA ALA A 1011 -11.73 14.17 11.29
C ALA A 1011 -10.84 15.44 11.26
N GLY A 1012 -10.65 16.03 10.08
CA GLY A 1012 -9.81 17.21 9.91
C GLY A 1012 -8.37 16.96 10.33
N LYS A 1013 -7.87 17.70 11.32
CA LYS A 1013 -6.49 17.57 11.83
C LYS A 1013 -6.30 16.54 12.95
N ASN A 1014 -7.35 15.81 13.35
CA ASN A 1014 -7.21 14.79 14.40
C ASN A 1014 -6.67 13.46 13.84
N PHE A 1015 -5.38 13.44 13.52
CA PHE A 1015 -4.69 12.25 13.00
C PHE A 1015 -4.68 11.06 13.99
N THR A 1016 -4.90 11.29 15.29
CA THR A 1016 -5.02 10.20 16.27
C THR A 1016 -6.27 9.35 16.04
N LYS A 1017 -7.40 9.93 15.61
CA LYS A 1017 -8.58 9.15 15.17
C LYS A 1017 -8.27 8.28 13.96
N VAL A 1018 -7.56 8.82 12.96
CA VAL A 1018 -7.14 8.09 11.75
C VAL A 1018 -6.21 6.93 12.14
N ARG A 1019 -5.25 7.15 13.04
CA ARG A 1019 -4.33 6.10 13.53
C ARG A 1019 -5.04 5.02 14.36
N LYS A 1020 -6.03 5.38 15.19
CA LYS A 1020 -6.92 4.40 15.86
C LYS A 1020 -7.70 3.55 14.84
N ALA A 1021 -8.26 4.15 13.79
CA ALA A 1021 -8.95 3.39 12.74
C ALA A 1021 -8.02 2.40 12.00
N ILE A 1022 -6.80 2.81 11.66
CA ILE A 1022 -5.77 1.92 11.08
C ILE A 1022 -5.45 0.76 12.05
N THR A 1023 -5.24 1.08 13.33
CA THR A 1023 -4.97 0.09 14.38
C THR A 1023 -6.10 -0.93 14.50
N ALA A 1024 -7.37 -0.51 14.43
CA ALA A 1024 -8.53 -1.40 14.51
C ALA A 1024 -8.60 -2.44 13.38
N GLY A 1025 -8.04 -2.14 12.20
CA GLY A 1025 -7.93 -3.09 11.08
C GLY A 1025 -6.68 -3.96 11.14
N PHE A 1026 -5.51 -3.37 11.42
CA PHE A 1026 -4.19 -3.98 11.24
C PHE A 1026 -3.47 -4.38 12.55
N PHE A 1027 -4.19 -4.57 13.65
CA PHE A 1027 -3.62 -4.94 14.95
C PHE A 1027 -2.75 -6.22 14.93
N PHE A 1028 -2.99 -7.17 14.01
CA PHE A 1028 -2.09 -8.33 13.80
C PHE A 1028 -0.70 -7.92 13.30
N HIS A 1029 -0.61 -6.87 12.49
CA HIS A 1029 0.60 -6.38 11.84
C HIS A 1029 1.31 -5.33 12.72
N ALA A 1030 1.35 -5.58 14.02
CA ALA A 1030 2.04 -4.75 15.00
C ALA A 1030 3.44 -5.30 15.29
N SER A 1031 4.42 -4.40 15.42
CA SER A 1031 5.78 -4.72 15.82
C SER A 1031 6.30 -3.75 16.87
N ARG A 1032 7.12 -4.29 17.78
CA ARG A 1032 7.83 -3.53 18.81
C ARG A 1032 9.30 -3.44 18.42
N LYS A 1033 9.91 -2.28 18.61
CA LYS A 1033 11.34 -2.08 18.39
C LYS A 1033 12.16 -2.91 19.39
N ASP A 1034 13.21 -3.55 18.89
CA ASP A 1034 14.12 -4.36 19.69
C ASP A 1034 15.50 -3.66 19.73
N PRO A 1035 16.06 -3.39 20.93
CA PRO A 1035 17.33 -2.67 21.05
C PRO A 1035 18.54 -3.33 20.37
N GLN A 1036 18.47 -4.63 20.06
CA GLN A 1036 19.57 -5.37 19.43
C GLN A 1036 19.31 -5.67 17.94
N GLU A 1037 18.09 -6.10 17.58
CA GLU A 1037 17.80 -6.60 16.23
C GLU A 1037 17.05 -5.62 15.31
N GLY A 1038 16.51 -4.52 15.85
CA GLY A 1038 15.77 -3.50 15.10
C GLY A 1038 14.29 -3.44 15.49
N TYR A 1039 13.46 -4.33 14.91
CA TYR A 1039 12.07 -4.54 15.33
C TYR A 1039 11.76 -6.03 15.35
N ARG A 1040 10.80 -6.44 16.19
CA ARG A 1040 10.25 -7.80 16.22
C ARG A 1040 8.73 -7.78 16.13
N THR A 1041 8.13 -8.69 15.36
CA THR A 1041 6.66 -8.84 15.25
C THR A 1041 6.07 -9.31 16.58
N LEU A 1042 4.90 -8.80 16.98
CA LEU A 1042 4.29 -9.22 18.26
C LEU A 1042 3.81 -10.68 18.25
N VAL A 1043 3.43 -11.20 17.08
CA VAL A 1043 2.83 -12.54 16.92
C VAL A 1043 3.89 -13.65 17.00
N GLU A 1044 5.02 -13.49 16.31
CA GLU A 1044 6.05 -14.53 16.17
C GLU A 1044 7.44 -14.13 16.68
N ASN A 1045 7.64 -12.88 17.12
CA ASN A 1045 8.95 -12.31 17.49
C ASN A 1045 10.01 -12.37 16.37
N GLN A 1046 9.59 -12.39 15.09
CA GLN A 1046 10.51 -12.41 13.93
C GLN A 1046 11.19 -11.04 13.73
N PRO A 1047 12.50 -10.99 13.41
CA PRO A 1047 13.27 -9.76 13.26
C PRO A 1047 13.02 -9.06 11.91
N VAL A 1048 12.33 -7.91 11.97
CA VAL A 1048 11.84 -7.17 10.81
C VAL A 1048 12.42 -5.74 10.76
N TYR A 1049 12.44 -5.15 9.57
CA TYR A 1049 13.06 -3.84 9.32
C TYR A 1049 12.10 -2.87 8.63
N ILE A 1050 12.18 -1.58 8.93
CA ILE A 1050 11.43 -0.56 8.17
C ILE A 1050 12.03 -0.47 6.76
N HIS A 1051 11.18 -0.54 5.71
CA HIS A 1051 11.66 -0.42 4.33
C HIS A 1051 12.27 0.98 4.08
N PRO A 1052 13.42 1.10 3.37
CA PRO A 1052 14.08 2.40 3.13
C PRO A 1052 13.27 3.44 2.34
N SER A 1053 12.09 3.09 1.81
CA SER A 1053 11.15 4.06 1.24
C SER A 1053 10.15 4.64 2.24
N SER A 1054 10.13 4.21 3.51
CA SER A 1054 9.21 4.76 4.51
C SER A 1054 9.65 6.16 4.97
N ALA A 1055 8.69 7.04 5.26
CA ALA A 1055 8.93 8.28 5.99
C ALA A 1055 9.52 8.01 7.39
N LEU A 1056 9.21 6.86 7.98
CA LEU A 1056 9.72 6.40 9.28
C LEU A 1056 11.07 5.66 9.20
N PHE A 1057 11.77 5.68 8.06
CA PHE A 1057 13.10 5.04 7.99
C PHE A 1057 14.16 5.77 8.83
N GLN A 1058 14.10 7.10 8.90
CA GLN A 1058 15.03 7.92 9.70
C GLN A 1058 14.61 8.08 11.17
N ARG A 1059 13.32 7.92 11.47
CA ARG A 1059 12.75 8.10 12.82
C ARG A 1059 12.26 6.75 13.31
N GLN A 1060 12.93 6.18 14.32
CA GLN A 1060 12.64 4.84 14.85
C GLN A 1060 11.77 4.89 16.13
N PRO A 1061 10.44 4.96 16.02
CA PRO A 1061 9.52 4.84 17.16
C PRO A 1061 9.54 3.42 17.74
N ASP A 1062 9.09 3.27 18.98
CA ASP A 1062 9.22 1.99 19.70
C ASP A 1062 8.07 1.01 19.43
N TRP A 1063 6.93 1.50 18.91
CA TRP A 1063 5.77 0.71 18.46
C TRP A 1063 5.25 1.19 17.11
N VAL A 1064 5.02 0.26 16.17
CA VAL A 1064 4.46 0.55 14.85
C VAL A 1064 3.46 -0.50 14.39
N ILE A 1065 2.60 -0.11 13.44
CA ILE A 1065 1.87 -1.03 12.56
C ILE A 1065 2.38 -0.89 11.13
N TYR A 1066 2.40 -2.00 10.40
CA TYR A 1066 2.73 -2.09 8.97
C TYR A 1066 1.55 -2.61 8.15
N HIS A 1067 1.49 -2.28 6.86
CA HIS A 1067 0.47 -2.81 5.95
C HIS A 1067 0.86 -4.17 5.39
N GLU A 1068 2.03 -4.24 4.74
CA GLU A 1068 2.60 -5.41 4.07
C GLU A 1068 4.00 -5.69 4.67
N LEU A 1069 4.36 -6.97 4.82
CA LEU A 1069 5.73 -7.39 5.12
C LEU A 1069 6.27 -8.16 3.92
N VAL A 1070 7.36 -7.65 3.33
CA VAL A 1070 7.92 -8.19 2.10
C VAL A 1070 9.29 -8.81 2.34
N MET A 1071 9.36 -10.12 2.14
CA MET A 1071 10.60 -10.87 2.16
C MET A 1071 11.46 -10.54 0.93
N THR A 1072 12.71 -10.14 1.15
CA THR A 1072 13.70 -9.88 0.10
C THR A 1072 15.06 -10.52 0.47
N THR A 1073 16.13 -9.73 0.63
CA THR A 1073 17.35 -10.15 1.36
C THR A 1073 17.18 -10.03 2.88
N LYS A 1074 16.22 -9.21 3.31
CA LYS A 1074 15.67 -9.10 4.66
C LYS A 1074 14.15 -8.93 4.57
N GLU A 1075 13.46 -9.11 5.68
CA GLU A 1075 12.03 -8.84 5.82
C GLU A 1075 11.80 -7.35 6.06
N TYR A 1076 11.09 -6.69 5.14
CA TYR A 1076 10.83 -5.26 5.21
C TYR A 1076 9.34 -4.95 5.38
N MET A 1077 9.03 -4.20 6.43
CA MET A 1077 7.73 -3.60 6.70
C MET A 1077 7.48 -2.42 5.76
N ARG A 1078 6.29 -2.37 5.16
CA ARG A 1078 5.81 -1.28 4.28
C ARG A 1078 4.59 -0.56 4.87
N GLU A 1079 4.36 0.65 4.35
CA GLU A 1079 3.36 1.62 4.83
C GLU A 1079 3.29 1.68 6.37
N VAL A 1080 4.40 2.05 7.00
CA VAL A 1080 4.57 1.99 8.46
C VAL A 1080 3.91 3.19 9.13
N THR A 1081 3.33 3.03 10.32
CA THR A 1081 2.64 4.11 11.07
C THR A 1081 2.80 3.95 12.58
N VAL A 1082 3.00 5.07 13.28
CA VAL A 1082 3.29 5.10 14.73
C VAL A 1082 2.01 4.94 15.54
N ILE A 1083 2.00 3.98 16.48
CA ILE A 1083 0.84 3.68 17.34
C ILE A 1083 1.19 3.76 18.83
N ASP A 1084 0.19 4.06 19.66
CA ASP A 1084 0.33 3.94 21.11
C ASP A 1084 -0.14 2.53 21.53
N PRO A 1085 0.61 1.79 22.38
CA PRO A 1085 0.30 0.38 22.71
C PRO A 1085 -1.09 0.20 23.35
N LYS A 1086 -1.58 1.22 24.08
CA LYS A 1086 -2.91 1.24 24.70
C LYS A 1086 -4.04 0.95 23.70
N TRP A 1087 -3.90 1.36 22.43
CA TRP A 1087 -4.93 1.17 21.41
C TRP A 1087 -5.07 -0.28 20.94
N LEU A 1088 -4.01 -1.10 21.01
CA LEU A 1088 -4.07 -2.51 20.63
C LEU A 1088 -5.01 -3.28 21.57
N VAL A 1089 -4.93 -3.00 22.88
CA VAL A 1089 -5.79 -3.58 23.91
C VAL A 1089 -7.22 -3.00 23.83
N GLU A 1090 -7.36 -1.70 23.57
CA GLU A 1090 -8.66 -1.02 23.42
C GLU A 1090 -9.48 -1.55 22.22
N LEU A 1091 -8.81 -1.80 21.08
CA LEU A 1091 -9.45 -2.08 19.79
C LEU A 1091 -9.50 -3.59 19.43
N ALA A 1092 -8.66 -4.42 20.07
CA ALA A 1092 -8.61 -5.86 19.87
C ALA A 1092 -8.49 -6.68 21.18
N PRO A 1093 -9.37 -6.47 22.19
CA PRO A 1093 -9.29 -7.15 23.49
C PRO A 1093 -9.55 -8.67 23.43
N ARG A 1094 -9.98 -9.22 22.28
CA ARG A 1094 -10.04 -10.67 22.03
C ARG A 1094 -8.67 -11.29 21.73
N TYR A 1095 -7.74 -10.50 21.20
CA TYR A 1095 -6.45 -10.94 20.66
C TYR A 1095 -5.27 -10.46 21.52
N PHE A 1096 -5.41 -9.30 22.17
CA PHE A 1096 -4.39 -8.71 23.03
C PHE A 1096 -4.90 -8.49 24.45
N LYS A 1097 -4.04 -8.77 25.43
CA LYS A 1097 -4.30 -8.65 26.86
C LYS A 1097 -3.17 -7.88 27.53
N VAL A 1098 -3.48 -7.07 28.54
CA VAL A 1098 -2.44 -6.47 29.40
C VAL A 1098 -1.82 -7.59 30.24
N ALA A 1099 -0.50 -7.69 30.25
CA ALA A 1099 0.22 -8.58 31.15
C ALA A 1099 -0.13 -8.24 32.61
N ASP A 1100 -0.21 -9.28 33.44
CA ASP A 1100 -0.45 -9.10 34.86
C ASP A 1100 0.82 -8.53 35.53
N PRO A 1101 0.82 -7.30 36.07
CA PRO A 1101 2.03 -6.68 36.64
C PRO A 1101 2.58 -7.44 37.86
N THR A 1102 1.82 -8.39 38.43
CA THR A 1102 2.28 -9.28 39.51
C THR A 1102 3.03 -10.53 39.00
N LYS A 1103 3.11 -10.76 37.68
CA LYS A 1103 3.70 -11.97 37.09
C LYS A 1103 4.66 -11.63 35.94
N MET A 1104 5.86 -12.20 35.99
CA MET A 1104 6.80 -12.14 34.88
C MET A 1104 6.19 -12.82 33.63
N SER A 1105 6.09 -12.07 32.53
CA SER A 1105 5.57 -12.55 31.25
C SER A 1105 6.35 -13.76 30.73
N LYS A 1106 5.71 -14.56 29.86
CA LYS A 1106 6.40 -15.70 29.21
C LYS A 1106 7.65 -15.24 28.46
N ARG A 1107 7.61 -14.02 27.89
CA ARG A 1107 8.70 -13.37 27.16
C ARG A 1107 9.86 -12.98 28.08
N LYS A 1108 9.63 -12.18 29.14
CA LYS A 1108 10.69 -11.74 30.07
C LYS A 1108 11.39 -12.91 30.77
N ARG A 1109 10.71 -14.06 30.89
CA ARG A 1109 11.30 -15.32 31.39
C ARG A 1109 12.21 -16.04 30.38
N GLN A 1110 12.07 -15.77 29.09
CA GLN A 1110 12.89 -16.35 28.01
C GLN A 1110 14.01 -15.42 27.53
N GLU A 1111 13.90 -14.11 27.76
CA GLU A 1111 14.95 -13.14 27.44
C GLU A 1111 16.25 -13.45 28.20
N ARG A 1112 17.39 -13.29 27.50
CA ARG A 1112 18.73 -13.62 28.02
C ARG A 1112 19.65 -12.44 27.82
N ILE A 1113 20.17 -11.92 28.93
CA ILE A 1113 21.23 -10.89 28.90
C ILE A 1113 22.58 -11.54 28.60
N GLU A 1114 23.34 -10.91 27.69
CA GLU A 1114 24.76 -11.18 27.48
C GLU A 1114 25.55 -9.89 27.79
N PRO A 1115 26.80 -9.97 28.30
CA PRO A 1115 27.60 -8.79 28.56
C PRO A 1115 27.98 -8.09 27.26
N LEU A 1116 28.35 -6.79 27.36
CA LEU A 1116 28.82 -5.99 26.24
C LEU A 1116 29.96 -6.68 25.48
N TYR A 1117 29.97 -6.55 24.16
CA TYR A 1117 30.98 -7.14 23.30
C TYR A 1117 32.35 -6.49 23.52
N ASP A 1118 33.30 -7.26 24.05
CA ASP A 1118 34.71 -6.90 24.11
C ASP A 1118 35.45 -7.51 22.92
N ARG A 1119 36.18 -6.68 22.17
CA ARG A 1119 37.01 -7.09 21.02
C ARG A 1119 38.25 -7.88 21.44
N TYR A 1120 38.72 -7.73 22.68
CA TYR A 1120 39.96 -8.34 23.16
C TYR A 1120 39.77 -9.73 23.79
N HIS A 1121 38.54 -10.13 24.10
CA HIS A 1121 38.21 -11.42 24.69
C HIS A 1121 37.36 -12.27 23.74
N GLU A 1122 37.64 -13.57 23.65
CA GLU A 1122 36.77 -14.46 22.86
C GLU A 1122 35.33 -14.47 23.38
N PRO A 1123 34.32 -14.54 22.50
CA PRO A 1123 32.95 -14.81 22.88
C PRO A 1123 32.84 -15.98 23.86
N ASN A 1124 32.07 -15.76 24.94
CA ASN A 1124 31.79 -16.70 26.01
C ASN A 1124 33.00 -17.15 26.87
N SER A 1125 34.20 -16.56 26.72
CA SER A 1125 35.35 -16.77 27.63
C SER A 1125 35.13 -16.31 29.08
N TRP A 1126 34.13 -15.46 29.30
CA TRP A 1126 33.65 -15.06 30.62
C TRP A 1126 32.81 -16.13 31.32
N ARG A 1127 32.24 -17.12 30.59
CA ARG A 1127 31.37 -18.14 31.17
C ARG A 1127 32.18 -19.13 31.99
N LEU A 1128 31.78 -19.33 33.25
CA LEU A 1128 32.40 -20.31 34.16
C LEU A 1128 32.44 -21.74 33.60
N SER A 1129 31.53 -22.10 32.69
CA SER A 1129 31.57 -23.38 31.96
C SER A 1129 32.74 -23.48 30.98
N LYS A 1130 33.05 -22.42 30.22
CA LYS A 1130 34.20 -22.35 29.30
C LYS A 1130 35.55 -22.11 30.02
N ARG A 1131 35.53 -22.01 31.36
CA ARG A 1131 36.71 -21.98 32.24
C ARG A 1131 36.85 -23.25 33.12
N ARG A 1132 35.93 -24.21 32.95
CA ARG A 1132 35.92 -25.51 33.66
C ARG A 1132 36.03 -26.71 32.70
N ALA A 1133 35.70 -26.49 31.42
CA ALA A 1133 36.14 -27.30 30.28
C ALA A 1133 37.46 -26.74 29.75
#